data_AF-A0A067KPG9-F1
#
_entry.id   AF-A0A067KPG9-F1
#
_cell.length_a   1.000
_cell.length_b   1.000
_cell.length_c   1.000
_cell.angle_alpha   90.00
_cell.angle_beta   90.00
_cell.angle_gamma   90.00
#
_symmetry.space_group_name_H-M   'P 1'
#
loop_
_entity.id
_entity.type
_entity.pdbx_description
1 polymer ?
#
loop_
_entity_poly.entity_id
_entity_poly.type
_entity_poly.pdbx_seq_one_letter_code
_entity_poly.pdbx_strand_id
1 'polypeptide(L)'
;MAAHHQASTTFPLKFAFFIAFISLFLLHFLNFSKKTLTLTPRNEINSTTKYIVRFTEYKKVEHHRQYLESRLKSAGWEWVERRNPAMKYATDFGLVAIEESQRERLIREIERLAMVKDVNVDLSYKRDILGSNSGGAFVNGKKRPGKIFTSMSFNEGYPMAATSNSSIHWGRHLLMQKSQVTSLFGADVLWAKGYTGAKVKMAIFDTGIRSDHPHFRNIKERTNWTNEDTLNDNLGHGTFVAGVVAGQDAECLGFAPDTEIYAFRVFTDAQVSYTSWFLDAFNYAIATKMDVLNLSIGGPDYLDLPFVEKVWEITANNIIMVSAIGNDGPLYGTLNNPADQSDVIGVGGIDYSDHMAPFSSRGMSTWEIPHGYGRVKPDVVAYGREIMGSKISTGCKSLSGTSVASPVVAGVVCLLVSVIPENSRKDVLNPASMKQALVEGAAKLSGPNMYEQGAGRVNLLESYEILKSYRPRASIFPSVLDFMDCPYSWPFCRQPLYAGAMPIMFNATILNGMGVIGYIESPPTWHPVDEEGNLLSIHFTYSEVIWPWTGYLALHMQIKEEGAQFSGEIEGNVTLRVYSPPAPGEKGRRSSTCVLQLKLKVVPTPARSKRVLWDQFHSIKYPPGYIPRDSLDVRNDILDWHGDHLHTNFHIMFNMLRDAGYYVETLGSPFTCFDAHQYGTLLLVDLEDEYFQEEIEKLRDDVISAGLGLAVFAEWYNVDTMVKMRFFDDNTRSWWTPVTGGANIPALNDLLAPFGIAFGDKILNGDFSIDGEQSRYASGTDIVRFPRGGYLHSFPFLDSSESGATQNVLLTSGMTKADSPILGLVEAGEGRIAVYGDSNCLDSSHMVTNCYWLLKKLLEFTSGNIRDPLLFADSVKLDTGIYIDDNQLPSRRTDVNFSSYSAVVKKDLICKSDSRFEVWGTKGYNLHVRGRNRRLPGYPVIDLGRGLNFSVDTSSSRRPKFTKKSKGDLLGNSYWSMLYGDELDAPRLVASHWLVPAAVAVTGLLLLLSIWRIRQRRRRRRRGSGSGRLSNL
;
A
#
# COMPACT_ATOMS: atom_id res chain seq x y z
N MET A 1 -93.37 -8.32 -52.84
CA MET A 1 -93.62 -8.89 -51.50
C MET A 1 -92.51 -8.37 -50.60
N ALA A 2 -92.69 -7.23 -49.92
CA ALA A 2 -93.51 -7.02 -48.71
C ALA A 2 -92.88 -7.66 -47.45
N ALA A 3 -92.64 -6.76 -46.48
CA ALA A 3 -92.60 -6.95 -45.03
C ALA A 3 -91.27 -7.35 -44.32
N HIS A 4 -90.78 -6.35 -43.60
CA HIS A 4 -90.29 -6.36 -42.21
C HIS A 4 -88.86 -6.78 -41.83
N HIS A 5 -88.35 -5.89 -40.97
CA HIS A 5 -87.24 -5.92 -40.03
C HIS A 5 -85.81 -5.67 -40.53
N GLN A 6 -85.33 -4.49 -40.12
CA GLN A 6 -84.19 -3.75 -40.63
C GLN A 6 -82.85 -4.31 -40.16
N ALA A 7 -81.97 -4.42 -41.15
CA ALA A 7 -80.70 -5.10 -41.09
C ALA A 7 -79.57 -4.26 -40.48
N SER A 8 -78.75 -5.01 -39.78
CA SER A 8 -77.43 -4.76 -39.24
C SER A 8 -76.35 -4.57 -40.33
N THR A 9 -75.26 -3.89 -39.92
CA THR A 9 -73.87 -3.98 -40.43
C THR A 9 -73.67 -3.57 -41.89
N THR A 10 -72.78 -2.64 -42.29
CA THR A 10 -71.47 -2.26 -41.76
C THR A 10 -71.00 -1.03 -42.55
N PHE A 11 -70.43 -0.06 -41.82
CA PHE A 11 -69.41 0.95 -42.18
C PHE A 11 -69.29 1.46 -43.62
N PRO A 12 -69.29 2.81 -43.76
CA PRO A 12 -67.98 3.43 -43.98
C PRO A 12 -67.78 4.79 -43.25
N LEU A 13 -66.55 5.33 -43.40
CA LEU A 13 -66.07 6.68 -43.07
C LEU A 13 -65.89 7.01 -41.57
N LYS A 14 -64.65 7.05 -41.03
CA LYS A 14 -63.66 8.15 -41.15
C LYS A 14 -64.31 9.54 -41.05
N PHE A 15 -63.86 10.31 -40.06
CA PHE A 15 -64.30 11.67 -39.65
C PHE A 15 -65.47 11.75 -38.65
N ALA A 16 -65.30 11.22 -37.43
CA ALA A 16 -66.06 11.71 -36.25
C ALA A 16 -65.50 11.29 -34.86
N PHE A 17 -64.31 10.69 -34.74
CA PHE A 17 -63.79 10.18 -33.45
C PHE A 17 -62.39 10.66 -33.09
N PHE A 18 -62.08 11.93 -33.38
CA PHE A 18 -60.87 12.58 -32.88
C PHE A 18 -61.16 13.76 -31.94
N ILE A 19 -62.43 14.07 -31.66
CA ILE A 19 -62.82 15.24 -30.85
C ILE A 19 -63.45 14.84 -29.49
N ALA A 20 -63.71 13.55 -29.24
CA ALA A 20 -64.27 13.08 -27.97
C ALA A 20 -63.22 12.56 -26.95
N PHE A 21 -61.95 12.44 -27.31
CA PHE A 21 -60.89 11.93 -26.41
C PHE A 21 -60.02 13.02 -25.76
N ILE A 22 -60.27 14.30 -26.06
CA ILE A 22 -59.52 15.44 -25.48
C ILE A 22 -60.32 16.14 -24.36
N SER A 23 -61.60 15.82 -24.15
CA SER A 23 -62.40 16.37 -23.04
C SER A 23 -62.53 15.48 -21.80
N LEU A 24 -61.95 14.27 -21.78
CA LEU A 24 -61.94 13.40 -20.58
C LEU A 24 -60.57 13.30 -19.88
N PHE A 25 -59.52 13.92 -20.42
CA PHE A 25 -58.21 14.01 -19.74
C PHE A 25 -58.01 15.35 -19.00
N LEU A 26 -58.93 16.30 -19.16
CA LEU A 26 -58.89 17.65 -18.57
C LEU A 26 -59.83 17.84 -17.36
N LEU A 27 -60.54 16.78 -16.93
CA LEU A 27 -61.48 16.83 -15.80
C LEU A 27 -61.02 16.01 -14.57
N HIS A 28 -59.81 15.44 -14.58
CA HIS A 28 -59.21 14.81 -13.41
C HIS A 28 -58.12 15.64 -12.71
N PHE A 29 -57.94 16.90 -13.13
CA PHE A 29 -57.03 17.87 -12.51
C PHE A 29 -57.77 19.17 -12.17
N LEU A 30 -58.83 19.12 -11.35
CA LEU A 30 -59.44 20.31 -10.74
C LEU A 30 -60.34 19.89 -9.56
N ASN A 31 -59.72 19.58 -8.42
CA ASN A 31 -60.19 19.94 -7.06
C ASN A 31 -59.35 19.21 -6.01
N PHE A 32 -58.26 19.83 -5.55
CA PHE A 32 -57.89 19.75 -4.14
C PHE A 32 -57.24 21.07 -3.71
N SER A 33 -57.63 21.50 -2.51
CA SER A 33 -57.60 22.84 -1.94
C SER A 33 -56.24 23.57 -1.92
N LYS A 34 -56.31 24.91 -2.08
CA LYS A 34 -55.22 25.86 -1.81
C LYS A 34 -54.80 25.80 -0.34
N LYS A 35 -53.60 25.29 -0.07
CA LYS A 35 -52.75 25.78 1.03
C LYS A 35 -51.39 26.14 0.46
N THR A 36 -51.05 27.41 0.61
CA THR A 36 -49.79 28.04 0.24
C THR A 36 -48.64 27.28 0.89
N LEU A 37 -47.82 26.59 0.08
CA LEU A 37 -46.54 26.04 0.50
C LEU A 37 -45.46 26.90 -0.12
N THR A 38 -44.87 27.73 0.73
CA THR A 38 -43.58 28.37 0.52
C THR A 38 -42.58 27.33 0.00
N LEU A 39 -42.07 27.55 -1.21
CA LEU A 39 -40.92 26.82 -1.73
C LEU A 39 -39.72 27.21 -0.87
N THR A 40 -39.40 26.37 0.12
CA THR A 40 -38.07 26.35 0.72
C THR A 40 -37.06 25.98 -0.37
N PRO A 41 -35.86 26.60 -0.38
CA PRO A 41 -34.81 26.20 -1.30
C PRO A 41 -34.51 24.71 -1.08
N ARG A 42 -34.28 23.99 -2.18
CA ARG A 42 -33.79 22.61 -2.14
C ARG A 42 -32.58 22.58 -1.21
N ASN A 43 -32.73 21.90 -0.08
CA ASN A 43 -31.66 21.58 0.84
C ASN A 43 -30.45 21.07 0.03
N GLU A 44 -29.35 21.80 0.11
CA GLU A 44 -28.03 21.16 0.12
C GLU A 44 -28.15 20.00 1.10
N ILE A 45 -27.97 18.77 0.62
CA ILE A 45 -27.90 17.64 1.53
C ILE A 45 -26.63 17.90 2.35
N ASN A 46 -26.79 18.35 3.60
CA ASN A 46 -25.71 18.42 4.57
C ASN A 46 -25.12 17.02 4.68
N SER A 47 -24.07 16.75 3.89
CA SER A 47 -23.31 15.53 3.99
C SER A 47 -22.69 15.51 5.39
N THR A 48 -22.94 14.43 6.13
CA THR A 48 -22.36 14.23 7.46
C THR A 48 -21.36 13.08 7.39
N THR A 49 -20.15 13.34 7.86
CA THR A 49 -19.08 12.34 7.92
C THR A 49 -18.86 11.90 9.35
N LYS A 50 -18.62 10.59 9.54
CA LYS A 50 -18.38 10.00 10.86
C LYS A 50 -16.89 10.06 11.19
N TYR A 51 -16.60 10.47 12.41
CA TYR A 51 -15.24 10.61 12.94
C TYR A 51 -15.12 9.84 14.25
N ILE A 52 -14.01 9.12 14.38
CA ILE A 52 -13.57 8.46 15.59
C ILE A 52 -12.81 9.49 16.42
N VAL A 53 -13.36 9.85 17.57
CA VAL A 53 -12.68 10.66 18.58
C VAL A 53 -12.05 9.72 19.58
N ARG A 54 -10.72 9.67 19.62
CA ARG A 54 -10.00 8.83 20.59
C ARG A 54 -9.62 9.64 21.81
N PHE A 55 -9.70 9.02 22.97
CA PHE A 55 -9.46 9.59 24.26
C PHE A 55 -8.22 8.94 24.89
N THR A 56 -7.59 9.69 25.79
CA THR A 56 -6.39 9.22 26.52
C THR A 56 -6.72 8.24 27.64
N GLU A 57 -7.99 8.13 28.04
CA GLU A 57 -8.44 7.33 29.18
C GLU A 57 -9.60 6.40 28.79
N TYR A 58 -9.59 5.19 29.33
CA TYR A 58 -10.71 4.26 29.27
C TYR A 58 -11.81 4.67 30.26
N LYS A 59 -12.97 5.06 29.75
CA LYS A 59 -14.15 5.41 30.55
C LYS A 59 -15.43 4.87 29.91
N LYS A 60 -16.53 4.89 30.66
CA LYS A 60 -17.85 4.57 30.11
C LYS A 60 -18.22 5.56 29.01
N VAL A 61 -18.93 5.08 28.00
CA VAL A 61 -19.30 5.85 26.81
C VAL A 61 -20.05 7.15 27.15
N GLU A 62 -20.90 7.12 28.18
CA GLU A 62 -21.68 8.29 28.62
C GLU A 62 -20.78 9.41 29.16
N HIS A 63 -19.64 9.07 29.79
CA HIS A 63 -18.71 10.06 30.30
C HIS A 63 -18.00 10.80 29.16
N HIS A 64 -17.57 10.08 28.13
CA HIS A 64 -16.95 10.70 26.94
C HIS A 64 -17.94 11.58 26.20
N ARG A 65 -19.18 11.12 26.06
CA ARG A 65 -20.27 11.89 25.47
C ARG A 65 -20.52 13.19 26.26
N GLN A 66 -20.74 13.10 27.57
CA GLN A 66 -20.94 14.27 28.44
C GLN A 66 -19.75 15.24 28.42
N TYR A 67 -18.52 14.71 28.34
CA TYR A 67 -17.33 15.53 28.22
C TYR A 67 -17.32 16.35 26.93
N LEU A 68 -17.63 15.74 25.78
CA LEU A 68 -17.74 16.48 24.52
C LEU A 68 -18.91 17.47 24.54
N GLU A 69 -20.11 17.06 24.98
CA GLU A 69 -21.30 17.92 25.06
C GLU A 69 -21.11 19.13 25.99
N SER A 70 -20.36 18.98 27.08
CA SER A 70 -20.09 20.09 28.02
C SER A 70 -19.01 21.07 27.55
N ARG A 71 -18.12 20.64 26.66
CA ARG A 71 -16.95 21.42 26.22
C ARG A 71 -17.12 22.02 24.83
N LEU A 72 -17.83 21.35 23.92
CA LEU A 72 -18.13 21.83 22.58
C LEU A 72 -19.41 22.66 22.62
N LYS A 73 -19.28 23.97 22.48
CA LYS A 73 -20.45 24.89 22.38
C LYS A 73 -20.91 25.09 20.94
N SER A 74 -20.08 24.66 19.98
CA SER A 74 -20.34 24.76 18.55
C SER A 74 -21.40 23.74 18.10
N ALA A 75 -22.37 24.17 17.29
CA ALA A 75 -23.33 23.29 16.62
C ALA A 75 -22.71 22.60 15.38
N GLY A 76 -23.42 21.66 14.77
CA GLY A 76 -22.98 20.97 13.53
C GLY A 76 -22.28 19.63 13.78
N TRP A 77 -22.41 19.06 14.97
CA TRP A 77 -22.01 17.68 15.26
C TRP A 77 -23.08 16.94 16.07
N GLU A 78 -23.13 15.62 15.91
CA GLU A 78 -24.02 14.72 16.63
C GLU A 78 -23.23 13.51 17.16
N TRP A 79 -23.53 13.07 18.38
CA TRP A 79 -23.00 11.83 18.93
C TRP A 79 -23.66 10.62 18.27
N VAL A 80 -22.88 9.70 17.71
CA VAL A 80 -23.38 8.48 17.09
C VAL A 80 -23.38 7.35 18.11
N GLU A 81 -24.57 6.92 18.53
CA GLU A 81 -24.73 5.82 19.48
C GLU A 81 -24.27 4.47 18.90
N ARG A 82 -23.42 3.76 19.64
CA ARG A 82 -22.85 2.47 19.25
C ARG A 82 -23.54 1.34 20.00
N ARG A 83 -24.66 0.81 19.47
CA ARG A 83 -25.49 -0.21 20.13
C ARG A 83 -24.94 -1.63 19.96
N ASN A 84 -23.92 -1.99 20.73
CA ASN A 84 -23.28 -3.31 20.66
C ASN A 84 -22.82 -3.82 22.04
N PRO A 85 -22.38 -5.10 22.16
CA PRO A 85 -21.96 -5.67 23.44
C PRO A 85 -20.81 -4.93 24.15
N ALA A 86 -19.98 -4.18 23.41
CA ALA A 86 -18.85 -3.42 23.97
C ALA A 86 -19.30 -2.26 24.87
N MET A 87 -20.53 -1.74 24.72
CA MET A 87 -21.09 -0.67 25.58
C MET A 87 -21.03 -0.97 27.08
N LYS A 88 -21.03 -2.25 27.47
CA LYS A 88 -20.99 -2.66 28.88
C LYS A 88 -19.64 -2.39 29.53
N TYR A 89 -18.59 -2.18 28.73
CA TYR A 89 -17.23 -2.00 29.16
C TYR A 89 -16.75 -0.56 28.94
N ALA A 90 -15.65 -0.20 29.57
CA ALA A 90 -15.00 1.07 29.29
C ALA A 90 -14.43 1.07 27.87
N THR A 91 -14.42 2.24 27.23
CA THR A 91 -13.86 2.47 25.91
C THR A 91 -12.96 3.70 25.92
N ASP A 92 -12.01 3.73 25.01
CA ASP A 92 -11.11 4.83 24.71
C ASP A 92 -11.56 5.65 23.49
N PHE A 93 -12.72 5.35 22.88
CA PHE A 93 -13.18 6.11 21.72
C PHE A 93 -14.69 6.35 21.67
N GLY A 94 -15.05 7.45 21.01
CA GLY A 94 -16.40 7.85 20.65
C GLY A 94 -16.56 8.03 19.14
N LEU A 95 -17.79 7.99 18.65
CA LEU A 95 -18.11 8.23 17.24
C LEU A 95 -18.99 9.47 17.14
N VAL A 96 -18.57 10.43 16.32
CA VAL A 96 -19.32 11.68 16.10
C VAL A 96 -19.58 11.88 14.62
N ALA A 97 -20.79 12.31 14.27
CA ALA A 97 -21.12 12.76 12.92
C ALA A 97 -20.93 14.27 12.86
N ILE A 98 -20.12 14.75 11.91
CA ILE A 98 -19.82 16.18 11.74
C ILE A 98 -20.33 16.62 10.36
N GLU A 99 -21.02 17.76 10.32
CA GLU A 99 -21.42 18.40 9.06
C GLU A 99 -20.20 18.91 8.29
N GLU A 100 -20.12 18.62 6.99
CA GLU A 100 -18.97 18.99 6.14
C GLU A 100 -18.65 20.50 6.19
N SER A 101 -19.67 21.36 6.29
CA SER A 101 -19.50 22.82 6.34
C SER A 101 -18.74 23.33 7.58
N GLN A 102 -18.73 22.56 8.67
CA GLN A 102 -18.07 22.91 9.94
C GLN A 102 -16.88 22.00 10.26
N ARG A 103 -16.53 21.06 9.37
CA ARG A 103 -15.53 20.00 9.58
C ARG A 103 -14.23 20.50 10.19
N GLU A 104 -13.51 21.38 9.49
CA GLU A 104 -12.18 21.79 9.94
C GLU A 104 -12.19 22.55 11.27
N ARG A 105 -13.24 23.35 11.50
CA ARG A 105 -13.38 24.14 12.73
C ARG A 105 -13.62 23.21 13.91
N LEU A 106 -14.55 22.27 13.77
CA LEU A 106 -14.93 21.35 14.84
C LEU A 106 -13.81 20.37 15.17
N ILE A 107 -13.13 19.80 14.18
CA ILE A 107 -11.98 18.91 14.41
C ILE A 107 -10.90 19.64 15.22
N ARG A 108 -10.52 20.86 14.83
CA ARG A 108 -9.54 21.67 15.57
C ARG A 108 -9.99 22.02 16.99
N GLU A 109 -11.30 22.17 17.22
CA GLU A 109 -11.86 22.42 18.56
C GLU A 109 -11.78 21.16 19.44
N ILE A 110 -12.13 20.00 18.87
CA ILE A 110 -12.10 18.69 19.54
C ILE A 110 -10.66 18.30 19.90
N GLU A 111 -9.72 18.44 18.97
CA GLU A 111 -8.29 18.10 19.18
C GLU A 111 -7.61 18.96 20.25
N ARG A 112 -8.15 20.15 20.56
CA ARG A 112 -7.62 21.01 21.64
C ARG A 112 -8.07 20.57 23.03
N LEU A 113 -9.03 19.65 23.13
CA LEU A 113 -9.55 19.17 24.41
C LEU A 113 -8.53 18.26 25.09
N ALA A 114 -8.28 18.48 26.39
CA ALA A 114 -7.22 17.80 27.12
C ALA A 114 -7.37 16.27 27.20
N MET A 115 -8.60 15.73 27.17
CA MET A 115 -8.82 14.28 27.19
C MET A 115 -8.76 13.63 25.81
N VAL A 116 -8.87 14.41 24.73
CA VAL A 116 -8.85 13.91 23.36
C VAL A 116 -7.41 13.66 22.95
N LYS A 117 -7.16 12.46 22.42
CA LYS A 117 -5.88 12.07 21.83
C LYS A 117 -5.78 12.60 20.41
N ASP A 118 -6.77 12.30 19.58
CA ASP A 118 -6.88 12.71 18.18
C ASP A 118 -8.29 12.44 17.64
N VAL A 119 -8.53 12.89 16.40
CA VAL A 119 -9.77 12.68 15.66
C VAL A 119 -9.43 12.14 14.27
N ASN A 120 -9.99 10.99 13.91
CA ASN A 120 -9.77 10.32 12.63
C ASN A 120 -11.09 10.05 11.91
N VAL A 121 -11.07 9.94 10.58
CA VAL A 121 -12.26 9.51 9.82
C VAL A 121 -12.55 8.05 10.12
N ASP A 122 -13.83 7.68 10.24
CA ASP A 122 -14.25 6.28 10.35
C ASP A 122 -14.15 5.59 8.97
N LEU A 123 -12.99 5.02 8.66
CA LEU A 123 -12.71 4.40 7.36
C LEU A 123 -13.56 3.14 7.16
N SER A 124 -14.02 2.92 5.93
CA SER A 124 -14.63 1.66 5.52
C SER A 124 -13.62 0.71 4.88
N TYR A 125 -13.92 -0.58 4.92
CA TYR A 125 -13.16 -1.63 4.25
C TYR A 125 -14.12 -2.48 3.43
N LYS A 126 -13.71 -2.86 2.22
CA LYS A 126 -14.41 -3.85 1.39
C LYS A 126 -13.53 -5.07 1.21
N ARG A 127 -14.11 -6.26 1.35
CA ARG A 127 -13.39 -7.52 1.16
C ARG A 127 -13.51 -8.00 -0.29
N ASP A 128 -12.38 -8.41 -0.86
CA ASP A 128 -12.33 -9.16 -2.11
C ASP A 128 -12.10 -10.65 -1.81
N ILE A 129 -13.04 -11.51 -2.19
CA ILE A 129 -12.87 -12.98 -2.14
C ILE A 129 -12.86 -13.53 -3.56
N LEU A 130 -11.76 -14.19 -3.92
CA LEU A 130 -11.66 -15.03 -5.11
C LEU A 130 -12.46 -16.33 -4.90
N GLY A 131 -13.63 -16.43 -5.54
CA GLY A 131 -14.31 -17.70 -5.84
C GLY A 131 -15.53 -18.08 -4.98
N SER A 132 -16.72 -17.86 -5.52
CA SER A 132 -17.87 -18.77 -5.39
C SER A 132 -18.90 -18.47 -6.50
N ASN A 133 -19.08 -19.42 -7.42
CA ASN A 133 -20.24 -19.46 -8.29
C ASN A 133 -21.52 -19.57 -7.46
N SER A 134 -22.37 -18.56 -7.50
CA SER A 134 -23.81 -18.70 -7.24
C SER A 134 -24.58 -17.71 -8.10
N GLY A 135 -25.20 -18.22 -9.16
CA GLY A 135 -26.13 -17.46 -9.97
C GLY A 135 -27.44 -17.16 -9.24
N GLY A 136 -28.02 -16.00 -9.56
CA GLY A 136 -29.47 -15.79 -9.55
C GLY A 136 -30.05 -14.88 -8.47
N ALA A 137 -30.16 -13.58 -8.79
CA ALA A 137 -31.35 -12.77 -8.48
C ALA A 137 -31.37 -11.49 -9.34
N PHE A 138 -32.00 -11.60 -10.52
CA PHE A 138 -32.43 -10.45 -11.32
C PHE A 138 -33.82 -10.00 -10.83
N VAL A 139 -33.98 -8.74 -10.42
CA VAL A 139 -35.26 -8.01 -10.57
C VAL A 139 -34.99 -6.52 -10.89
N ASN A 140 -35.39 -6.12 -12.11
CA ASN A 140 -35.68 -4.76 -12.62
C ASN A 140 -34.56 -3.72 -12.88
N GLY A 141 -33.87 -3.91 -14.01
CA GLY A 141 -34.05 -3.08 -15.21
C GLY A 141 -33.84 -1.56 -15.14
N LYS A 142 -32.58 -1.09 -15.05
CA LYS A 142 -32.01 0.04 -15.80
C LYS A 142 -30.47 -0.03 -15.71
N LYS A 143 -29.80 -0.32 -16.83
CA LYS A 143 -28.33 -0.36 -16.92
C LYS A 143 -27.74 1.03 -16.64
N ARG A 144 -26.84 1.14 -15.66
CA ARG A 144 -25.80 2.18 -15.57
C ARG A 144 -24.45 1.50 -15.87
N PRO A 145 -23.61 2.03 -16.78
CA PRO A 145 -22.24 1.57 -16.92
C PRO A 145 -21.36 2.27 -15.87
N GLY A 146 -20.58 1.51 -15.12
CA GLY A 146 -19.58 2.00 -14.15
C GLY A 146 -19.55 1.14 -12.87
N LYS A 147 -18.32 0.83 -12.40
CA LYS A 147 -17.88 -0.02 -11.27
C LYS A 147 -17.34 -1.40 -11.75
N ILE A 148 -16.04 -1.53 -12.05
CA ILE A 148 -14.82 -1.60 -11.20
C ILE A 148 -14.82 -2.85 -10.33
N PHE A 149 -13.92 -3.79 -10.65
CA PHE A 149 -13.17 -4.64 -9.71
C PHE A 149 -11.89 -5.14 -10.41
N THR A 150 -10.81 -5.11 -9.65
CA THR A 150 -9.45 -5.62 -9.90
C THR A 150 -9.51 -7.03 -10.47
N SER A 151 -9.34 -7.15 -11.79
CA SER A 151 -9.31 -8.43 -12.49
C SER A 151 -7.87 -8.89 -12.69
N MET A 152 -7.46 -9.97 -12.04
CA MET A 152 -6.37 -10.78 -12.55
C MET A 152 -6.87 -11.66 -13.71
N SER A 153 -6.02 -11.70 -14.72
CA SER A 153 -6.13 -12.43 -15.97
C SER A 153 -6.21 -13.94 -15.74
N PHE A 154 -7.15 -14.59 -16.42
CA PHE A 154 -7.01 -15.99 -16.80
C PHE A 154 -6.03 -16.05 -17.98
N ASN A 155 -4.87 -16.66 -17.82
CA ASN A 155 -4.08 -17.11 -18.96
C ASN A 155 -4.05 -18.64 -18.98
N GLU A 156 -4.98 -19.22 -19.74
CA GLU A 156 -4.80 -20.54 -20.35
C GLU A 156 -4.00 -20.35 -21.64
N GLY A 157 -2.85 -21.03 -21.75
CA GLY A 157 -2.21 -21.27 -23.05
C GLY A 157 -0.70 -21.08 -23.07
N TYR A 158 0.05 -22.17 -22.90
CA TYR A 158 1.33 -22.34 -23.58
C TYR A 158 1.15 -23.33 -24.74
N PRO A 159 1.80 -23.11 -25.89
CA PRO A 159 1.63 -23.95 -27.07
C PRO A 159 2.40 -25.26 -26.90
N MET A 160 1.66 -26.36 -26.74
CA MET A 160 2.20 -27.71 -26.92
C MET A 160 2.50 -27.94 -28.40
N ALA A 161 3.78 -28.21 -28.70
CA ALA A 161 4.20 -28.75 -29.97
C ALA A 161 3.45 -30.06 -30.27
N ALA A 162 2.86 -30.12 -31.47
CA ALA A 162 2.10 -31.26 -31.94
C ALA A 162 3.01 -32.48 -32.16
N THR A 163 2.78 -33.57 -31.41
CA THR A 163 3.04 -34.93 -31.90
C THR A 163 2.01 -35.93 -31.37
N SER A 164 1.32 -36.54 -32.35
CA SER A 164 0.67 -37.87 -32.37
C SER A 164 -0.39 -38.27 -31.33
N ASN A 165 -1.60 -38.45 -31.87
CA ASN A 165 -2.70 -39.29 -31.41
C ASN A 165 -2.27 -40.60 -30.73
N SER A 166 -2.71 -40.78 -29.48
CA SER A 166 -3.27 -42.06 -29.03
C SER A 166 -4.22 -41.84 -27.85
N SER A 167 -5.50 -42.07 -28.09
CA SER A 167 -6.53 -42.15 -27.07
C SER A 167 -6.38 -43.50 -26.35
N ILE A 168 -5.82 -43.49 -25.15
CA ILE A 168 -5.82 -44.68 -24.29
C ILE A 168 -6.47 -44.33 -22.96
N HIS A 169 -7.72 -44.78 -22.82
CA HIS A 169 -8.42 -44.92 -21.55
C HIS A 169 -7.62 -45.87 -20.65
N TRP A 170 -6.87 -45.33 -19.69
CA TRP A 170 -6.44 -46.09 -18.53
C TRP A 170 -7.30 -45.70 -17.34
N GLY A 171 -8.32 -46.53 -17.10
CA GLY A 171 -8.88 -46.66 -15.75
C GLY A 171 -7.75 -47.13 -14.84
N ARG A 172 -7.14 -46.20 -14.11
CA ARG A 172 -6.32 -46.48 -12.95
C ARG A 172 -6.98 -45.84 -11.74
N HIS A 173 -7.58 -46.72 -10.96
CA HIS A 173 -7.76 -46.62 -9.53
C HIS A 173 -6.43 -46.13 -8.91
N LEU A 174 -6.35 -44.83 -8.61
CA LEU A 174 -5.28 -44.26 -7.78
C LEU A 174 -5.98 -43.46 -6.69
N LEU A 175 -6.33 -44.19 -5.63
CA LEU A 175 -6.54 -43.67 -4.30
C LEU A 175 -5.26 -42.96 -3.85
N MET A 176 -5.05 -41.71 -4.26
CA MET A 176 -4.52 -40.75 -3.31
C MET A 176 -5.70 -40.37 -2.43
N GLN A 177 -5.81 -41.01 -1.26
CA GLN A 177 -6.43 -40.33 -0.12
C GLN A 177 -5.79 -38.94 -0.10
N LYS A 178 -6.54 -37.88 -0.40
CA LYS A 178 -6.09 -36.52 -0.11
C LYS A 178 -5.87 -36.52 1.40
N SER A 179 -4.62 -36.64 1.83
CA SER A 179 -4.23 -36.57 3.22
C SER A 179 -4.79 -35.26 3.76
N GLN A 180 -5.58 -35.33 4.82
CA GLN A 180 -6.13 -34.14 5.45
C GLN A 180 -5.00 -33.20 5.84
N VAL A 181 -5.24 -31.90 5.71
CA VAL A 181 -4.26 -30.86 6.06
C VAL A 181 -3.75 -31.04 7.49
N THR A 182 -4.64 -31.38 8.43
CA THR A 182 -4.32 -31.65 9.84
C THR A 182 -3.31 -32.79 10.02
N SER A 183 -3.47 -33.90 9.30
CA SER A 183 -2.53 -35.02 9.33
C SER A 183 -1.18 -34.69 8.70
N LEU A 184 -1.14 -33.84 7.66
CA LEU A 184 0.13 -33.40 7.06
C LEU A 184 0.99 -32.59 8.04
N PHE A 185 0.38 -31.86 8.96
CA PHE A 185 1.07 -31.15 10.05
C PHE A 185 1.31 -32.02 11.29
N GLY A 186 0.81 -33.26 11.34
CA GLY A 186 0.96 -34.16 12.50
C GLY A 186 0.06 -33.83 13.70
N ALA A 187 -1.11 -33.20 13.47
CA ALA A 187 -2.04 -32.85 14.55
C ALA A 187 -2.57 -34.08 15.32
N ASP A 188 -2.68 -35.22 14.65
CA ASP A 188 -3.07 -36.51 15.20
C ASP A 188 -2.15 -36.97 16.34
N VAL A 189 -0.85 -36.67 16.26
CA VAL A 189 0.12 -36.97 17.32
C VAL A 189 -0.18 -36.20 18.60
N LEU A 190 -0.62 -34.95 18.48
CA LEU A 190 -1.01 -34.12 19.63
C LEU A 190 -2.40 -34.50 20.17
N TRP A 191 -3.35 -34.83 19.29
CA TRP A 191 -4.65 -35.36 19.70
C TRP A 191 -4.52 -36.67 20.48
N ALA A 192 -3.62 -37.57 20.05
CA ALA A 192 -3.33 -38.82 20.76
C ALA A 192 -2.74 -38.58 22.17
N LYS A 193 -2.07 -37.43 22.39
CA LYS A 193 -1.58 -36.98 23.70
C LYS A 193 -2.66 -36.27 24.52
N GLY A 194 -3.87 -36.09 23.98
CA GLY A 194 -5.00 -35.44 24.65
C GLY A 194 -5.09 -33.93 24.47
N TYR A 195 -4.25 -33.32 23.62
CA TYR A 195 -4.34 -31.90 23.30
C TYR A 195 -5.28 -31.70 22.13
N THR A 196 -6.40 -31.01 22.30
CA THR A 196 -7.43 -30.81 21.24
C THR A 196 -7.88 -29.36 21.12
N GLY A 197 -7.18 -28.41 21.76
CA GLY A 197 -7.61 -27.01 21.84
C GLY A 197 -8.58 -26.69 22.99
N ALA A 198 -8.83 -27.65 23.89
CA ALA A 198 -9.75 -27.46 25.01
C ALA A 198 -9.36 -26.25 25.89
N LYS A 199 -10.37 -25.48 26.32
CA LYS A 199 -10.24 -24.27 27.15
C LYS A 199 -9.38 -23.17 26.52
N VAL A 200 -9.26 -23.13 25.21
CA VAL A 200 -8.64 -22.01 24.48
C VAL A 200 -9.75 -21.16 23.90
N LYS A 201 -9.72 -19.85 24.17
CA LYS A 201 -10.69 -18.90 23.63
C LYS A 201 -10.19 -18.30 22.33
N MET A 202 -10.88 -18.61 21.25
CA MET A 202 -10.53 -18.17 19.92
C MET A 202 -11.58 -17.21 19.36
N ALA A 203 -11.16 -15.99 19.05
CA ALA A 203 -12.00 -15.00 18.40
C ALA A 203 -11.78 -15.02 16.88
N ILE A 204 -12.86 -15.20 16.12
CA ILE A 204 -12.85 -15.19 14.66
C ILE A 204 -13.58 -13.94 14.17
N PHE A 205 -12.82 -13.03 13.56
CA PHE A 205 -13.32 -11.78 13.01
C PHE A 205 -13.54 -11.97 11.51
N ASP A 206 -14.79 -12.22 11.11
CA ASP A 206 -15.12 -12.54 9.71
C ASP A 206 -16.61 -12.23 9.41
N THR A 207 -17.21 -12.92 8.45
CA THR A 207 -18.62 -12.77 8.04
C THR A 207 -19.61 -13.42 9.02
N GLY A 208 -19.13 -14.00 10.12
CA GLY A 208 -19.92 -14.73 11.11
C GLY A 208 -19.80 -16.24 10.98
N ILE A 209 -20.63 -16.98 11.72
CA ILE A 209 -20.72 -18.45 11.64
C ILE A 209 -22.20 -18.83 11.67
N ARG A 210 -22.59 -19.87 10.92
CA ARG A 210 -23.95 -20.43 10.97
C ARG A 210 -24.22 -21.17 12.29
N SER A 211 -25.35 -20.87 12.96
CA SER A 211 -25.68 -21.39 14.31
C SER A 211 -25.72 -22.91 14.44
N ASP A 212 -26.34 -23.55 13.46
CA ASP A 212 -26.80 -24.94 13.48
C ASP A 212 -25.90 -25.83 12.63
N HIS A 213 -24.66 -25.38 12.40
CA HIS A 213 -23.74 -26.11 11.56
C HIS A 213 -23.17 -27.34 12.29
N PRO A 214 -23.34 -28.57 11.73
CA PRO A 214 -23.06 -29.81 12.45
C PRO A 214 -21.58 -30.01 12.78
N HIS A 215 -20.68 -29.32 12.07
CA HIS A 215 -19.23 -29.47 12.28
C HIS A 215 -18.71 -28.80 13.56
N PHE A 216 -19.49 -27.98 14.26
CA PHE A 216 -19.02 -27.23 15.42
C PHE A 216 -19.68 -27.68 16.72
N ARG A 217 -18.85 -28.08 17.69
CA ARG A 217 -19.31 -28.48 19.02
C ARG A 217 -19.37 -27.33 20.03
N ASN A 218 -18.45 -26.38 19.92
CA ASN A 218 -18.12 -25.46 21.02
C ASN A 218 -18.17 -23.98 20.61
N ILE A 219 -19.24 -23.57 19.94
CA ILE A 219 -19.54 -22.15 19.71
C ILE A 219 -20.05 -21.56 21.03
N LYS A 220 -19.23 -20.75 21.70
CA LYS A 220 -19.60 -20.09 22.96
C LYS A 220 -20.41 -18.83 22.73
N GLU A 221 -20.05 -18.08 21.70
CA GLU A 221 -20.63 -16.77 21.45
C GLU A 221 -20.66 -16.45 19.96
N ARG A 222 -21.73 -15.74 19.56
CA ARG A 222 -21.86 -15.13 18.25
C ARG A 222 -22.31 -13.70 18.46
N THR A 223 -21.50 -12.74 18.02
CA THR A 223 -21.82 -11.31 18.08
C THR A 223 -21.78 -10.70 16.70
N ASN A 224 -22.52 -9.62 16.55
CA ASN A 224 -22.52 -8.82 15.35
C ASN A 224 -22.21 -7.37 15.69
N TRP A 225 -21.21 -6.84 14.99
CA TRP A 225 -20.69 -5.49 15.14
C TRP A 225 -21.14 -4.56 14.00
N THR A 226 -21.81 -5.13 13.00
CA THR A 226 -22.35 -4.41 11.84
C THR A 226 -23.72 -3.81 12.13
N ASN A 227 -24.25 -3.03 11.17
CA ASN A 227 -25.59 -2.45 11.25
C ASN A 227 -26.71 -3.40 10.75
N GLU A 228 -26.39 -4.61 10.30
CA GLU A 228 -27.39 -5.58 9.83
C GLU A 228 -27.96 -6.38 11.01
N ASP A 229 -29.22 -6.79 10.97
CA ASP A 229 -29.84 -7.54 12.07
C ASP A 229 -29.72 -9.06 11.85
N THR A 230 -28.47 -9.55 11.81
CA THR A 230 -28.18 -10.99 11.66
C THR A 230 -26.89 -11.40 12.36
N LEU A 231 -26.92 -12.57 13.00
CA LEU A 231 -25.73 -13.25 13.53
C LEU A 231 -25.22 -14.34 12.58
N ASN A 232 -26.02 -14.72 11.59
CA ASN A 232 -25.71 -15.79 10.65
C ASN A 232 -24.68 -15.34 9.62
N ASP A 233 -23.82 -16.28 9.26
CA ASP A 233 -22.99 -16.15 8.08
C ASP A 233 -23.84 -16.43 6.86
N ASN A 234 -24.04 -15.43 6.00
CA ASN A 234 -24.74 -15.57 4.73
C ASN A 234 -23.77 -15.69 3.53
N LEU A 235 -22.47 -15.45 3.77
CA LEU A 235 -21.43 -15.48 2.74
C LEU A 235 -20.65 -16.80 2.74
N GLY A 236 -20.46 -17.39 3.92
CA GLY A 236 -19.85 -18.70 4.11
C GLY A 236 -18.34 -18.68 4.34
N HIS A 237 -17.70 -17.50 4.31
CA HIS A 237 -16.26 -17.40 4.55
C HIS A 237 -15.92 -17.65 6.02
N GLY A 238 -16.60 -16.96 6.95
CA GLY A 238 -16.36 -17.15 8.38
C GLY A 238 -16.67 -18.58 8.86
N THR A 239 -17.69 -19.22 8.30
CA THR A 239 -17.99 -20.65 8.53
C THR A 239 -16.85 -21.54 8.05
N PHE A 240 -16.26 -21.25 6.88
CA PHE A 240 -15.12 -21.99 6.37
C PHE A 240 -13.88 -21.82 7.27
N VAL A 241 -13.55 -20.58 7.65
CA VAL A 241 -12.42 -20.24 8.55
C VAL A 241 -12.56 -20.97 9.88
N ALA A 242 -13.74 -20.91 10.50
CA ALA A 242 -14.00 -21.64 11.73
C ALA A 242 -13.89 -23.16 11.56
N GLY A 243 -14.28 -23.67 10.39
CA GLY A 243 -14.14 -25.08 10.01
C GLY A 243 -12.69 -25.56 10.03
N VAL A 244 -11.78 -24.79 9.43
CA VAL A 244 -10.35 -25.10 9.42
C VAL A 244 -9.76 -25.10 10.84
N VAL A 245 -10.26 -24.22 11.72
CA VAL A 245 -9.80 -24.15 13.11
C VAL A 245 -10.36 -25.29 13.96
N ALA A 246 -11.67 -25.49 13.97
CA ALA A 246 -12.36 -26.34 14.96
C ALA A 246 -13.48 -27.23 14.38
N GLY A 247 -13.47 -27.49 13.07
CA GLY A 247 -14.39 -28.42 12.43
C GLY A 247 -14.18 -29.86 12.89
N GLN A 248 -15.26 -30.64 12.99
CA GLN A 248 -15.24 -32.03 13.48
C GLN A 248 -15.57 -33.07 12.41
N ASP A 249 -15.90 -32.63 11.20
CA ASP A 249 -16.25 -33.54 10.12
C ASP A 249 -15.03 -34.28 9.60
N ALA A 250 -15.18 -35.57 9.31
CA ALA A 250 -14.09 -36.43 8.86
C ALA A 250 -13.60 -36.12 7.44
N GLU A 251 -14.28 -35.27 6.66
CA GLU A 251 -13.80 -34.81 5.36
C GLU A 251 -13.00 -33.49 5.46
N CYS A 252 -13.31 -32.64 6.44
CA CYS A 252 -12.64 -31.36 6.67
C CYS A 252 -12.42 -31.08 8.16
N LEU A 253 -11.63 -31.95 8.78
CA LEU A 253 -11.31 -31.88 10.19
C LEU A 253 -10.45 -30.63 10.47
N GLY A 254 -10.82 -29.88 11.52
CA GLY A 254 -10.05 -28.73 12.00
C GLY A 254 -8.93 -29.14 12.94
N PHE A 255 -7.96 -28.26 13.15
CA PHE A 255 -6.78 -28.53 13.99
C PHE A 255 -7.09 -28.65 15.49
N ALA A 256 -8.04 -27.87 15.99
CA ALA A 256 -8.34 -27.70 17.41
C ALA A 256 -9.86 -27.84 17.67
N PRO A 257 -10.41 -29.07 17.56
CA PRO A 257 -11.87 -29.30 17.56
C PRO A 257 -12.59 -29.00 18.87
N ASP A 258 -11.89 -28.86 20.00
CA ASP A 258 -12.49 -28.52 21.31
C ASP A 258 -12.29 -27.05 21.72
N THR A 259 -11.68 -26.23 20.86
CA THR A 259 -11.51 -24.79 21.08
C THR A 259 -12.85 -24.07 21.24
N GLU A 260 -12.88 -23.09 22.16
CA GLU A 260 -14.04 -22.25 22.41
C GLU A 260 -14.12 -21.16 21.35
N ILE A 261 -15.07 -21.28 20.43
CA ILE A 261 -15.23 -20.35 19.30
C ILE A 261 -16.11 -19.17 19.69
N TYR A 262 -15.54 -17.97 19.55
CA TYR A 262 -16.21 -16.67 19.66
C TYR A 262 -16.26 -16.04 18.28
N ALA A 263 -17.44 -16.07 17.64
CA ALA A 263 -17.62 -15.59 16.28
C ALA A 263 -18.02 -14.11 16.28
N PHE A 264 -17.13 -13.24 15.80
CA PHE A 264 -17.37 -11.81 15.72
C PHE A 264 -17.64 -11.44 14.26
N ARG A 265 -18.91 -11.22 13.93
CA ARG A 265 -19.30 -10.73 12.61
C ARG A 265 -18.97 -9.25 12.52
N VAL A 266 -17.98 -8.92 11.70
CA VAL A 266 -17.51 -7.55 11.45
C VAL A 266 -17.72 -7.11 10.00
N PHE A 267 -18.18 -8.00 9.12
CA PHE A 267 -18.55 -7.67 7.74
C PHE A 267 -20.03 -7.83 7.51
N THR A 268 -20.59 -6.90 6.72
CA THR A 268 -21.94 -7.02 6.19
C THR A 268 -22.02 -8.06 5.08
N ASP A 269 -23.23 -8.39 4.64
CA ASP A 269 -23.45 -9.25 3.47
C ASP A 269 -22.97 -8.59 2.17
N ALA A 270 -22.89 -7.25 2.16
CA ALA A 270 -22.24 -6.47 1.12
C ALA A 270 -20.70 -6.42 1.25
N GLN A 271 -20.11 -7.19 2.17
CA GLN A 271 -18.67 -7.27 2.44
C GLN A 271 -18.04 -5.93 2.86
N VAL A 272 -18.83 -5.05 3.49
CA VAL A 272 -18.36 -3.78 4.05
C VAL A 272 -18.09 -3.93 5.55
N SER A 273 -16.99 -3.35 6.02
CA SER A 273 -16.69 -3.15 7.44
C SER A 273 -16.31 -1.69 7.70
N TYR A 274 -16.34 -1.26 8.96
CA TYR A 274 -15.85 0.05 9.41
C TYR A 274 -14.81 -0.11 10.50
N THR A 275 -13.88 0.84 10.55
CA THR A 275 -12.85 0.96 11.59
C THR A 275 -13.46 0.91 12.98
N SER A 276 -14.51 1.70 13.21
CA SER A 276 -15.22 1.75 14.50
C SER A 276 -15.76 0.39 14.96
N TRP A 277 -16.16 -0.49 14.03
CA TRP A 277 -16.63 -1.85 14.34
C TRP A 277 -15.49 -2.75 14.80
N PHE A 278 -14.31 -2.65 14.16
CA PHE A 278 -13.11 -3.35 14.62
C PHE A 278 -12.69 -2.87 16.01
N LEU A 279 -12.66 -1.55 16.25
CA LEU A 279 -12.29 -1.00 17.57
C LEU A 279 -13.20 -1.52 18.68
N ASP A 280 -14.50 -1.60 18.45
CA ASP A 280 -15.45 -2.16 19.42
C ASP A 280 -15.26 -3.65 19.66
N ALA A 281 -15.13 -4.42 18.58
CA ALA A 281 -14.89 -5.85 18.66
C ALA A 281 -13.56 -6.17 19.36
N PHE A 282 -12.53 -5.37 19.13
CA PHE A 282 -11.23 -5.47 19.80
C PHE A 282 -11.29 -5.10 21.28
N ASN A 283 -11.96 -3.99 21.64
CA ASN A 283 -12.19 -3.64 23.05
C ASN A 283 -12.96 -4.74 23.78
N TYR A 284 -13.93 -5.39 23.11
CA TYR A 284 -14.65 -6.53 23.66
C TYR A 284 -13.77 -7.78 23.80
N ALA A 285 -12.91 -8.09 22.81
CA ALA A 285 -11.95 -9.21 22.90
C ALA A 285 -10.99 -9.04 24.08
N ILE A 286 -10.51 -7.81 24.32
CA ILE A 286 -9.67 -7.45 25.47
C ILE A 286 -10.46 -7.65 26.78
N ALA A 287 -11.66 -7.09 26.87
CA ALA A 287 -12.50 -7.19 28.07
C ALA A 287 -12.88 -8.64 28.44
N THR A 288 -13.09 -9.48 27.43
CA THR A 288 -13.44 -10.91 27.60
C THR A 288 -12.23 -11.82 27.72
N LYS A 289 -11.01 -11.27 27.61
CA LYS A 289 -9.72 -11.96 27.76
C LYS A 289 -9.60 -13.15 26.81
N MET A 290 -9.78 -12.89 25.51
CA MET A 290 -9.52 -13.88 24.45
C MET A 290 -8.05 -14.32 24.46
N ASP A 291 -7.75 -15.55 24.05
CA ASP A 291 -6.37 -16.05 23.98
C ASP A 291 -5.78 -15.82 22.58
N VAL A 292 -6.57 -16.13 21.54
CA VAL A 292 -6.14 -16.10 20.14
C VAL A 292 -7.19 -15.38 19.31
N LEU A 293 -6.74 -14.66 18.28
CA LEU A 293 -7.57 -13.90 17.36
C LEU A 293 -7.10 -14.16 15.92
N ASN A 294 -8.01 -14.53 15.02
CA ASN A 294 -7.72 -14.64 13.58
C ASN A 294 -8.42 -13.54 12.78
N LEU A 295 -7.62 -12.84 11.96
CA LEU A 295 -8.06 -11.87 10.95
C LEU A 295 -7.64 -12.36 9.56
N SER A 296 -8.54 -13.10 8.90
CA SER A 296 -8.36 -13.56 7.51
C SER A 296 -8.70 -12.47 6.50
N ILE A 297 -8.29 -11.23 6.79
CA ILE A 297 -8.57 -10.02 6.03
C ILE A 297 -7.32 -9.15 6.00
N GLY A 298 -7.23 -8.32 4.97
CA GLY A 298 -6.24 -7.26 4.86
C GLY A 298 -6.89 -6.00 4.30
N GLY A 299 -6.37 -4.83 4.68
CA GLY A 299 -6.76 -3.54 4.14
C GLY A 299 -5.55 -2.78 3.59
N PRO A 300 -5.76 -1.62 2.93
CA PRO A 300 -4.66 -0.75 2.52
C PRO A 300 -3.81 -0.39 3.71
N ASP A 301 -2.51 -0.38 3.47
CA ASP A 301 -1.50 -0.49 4.50
C ASP A 301 -1.48 0.76 5.39
N TYR A 302 -1.53 0.57 6.73
CA TYR A 302 -1.32 1.53 7.86
C TYR A 302 -1.96 2.95 7.82
N LEU A 303 -2.79 3.29 6.83
CA LEU A 303 -3.49 4.58 6.72
C LEU A 303 -4.51 4.81 7.87
N ASP A 304 -4.94 3.73 8.51
CA ASP A 304 -5.88 3.75 9.62
C ASP A 304 -5.17 3.68 10.97
N LEU A 305 -4.64 4.82 11.41
CA LEU A 305 -3.93 4.92 12.70
C LEU A 305 -4.76 4.39 13.90
N PRO A 306 -6.08 4.69 14.02
CA PRO A 306 -6.93 4.06 15.03
C PRO A 306 -6.86 2.53 15.04
N PHE A 307 -6.97 1.88 13.88
CA PHE A 307 -6.89 0.43 13.76
C PHE A 307 -5.51 -0.10 14.11
N VAL A 308 -4.45 0.49 13.56
CA VAL A 308 -3.05 0.08 13.80
C VAL A 308 -2.69 0.15 15.29
N GLU A 309 -2.96 1.27 15.97
CA GLU A 309 -2.65 1.39 17.40
C GLU A 309 -3.52 0.46 18.25
N LYS A 310 -4.74 0.12 17.82
CA LYS A 310 -5.59 -0.86 18.52
C LYS A 310 -5.04 -2.28 18.40
N VAL A 311 -4.41 -2.64 17.28
CA VAL A 311 -3.71 -3.92 17.14
C VAL A 311 -2.55 -4.05 18.14
N TRP A 312 -1.78 -2.97 18.36
CA TRP A 312 -0.74 -2.94 19.40
C TRP A 312 -1.32 -3.13 20.79
N GLU A 313 -2.46 -2.52 21.07
CA GLU A 313 -3.12 -2.67 22.36
C GLU A 313 -3.65 -4.09 22.60
N ILE A 314 -4.24 -4.73 21.59
CA ILE A 314 -4.70 -6.12 21.67
C ILE A 314 -3.55 -7.05 22.02
N THR A 315 -2.45 -6.94 21.27
CA THR A 315 -1.27 -7.80 21.49
C THR A 315 -0.65 -7.49 22.85
N ALA A 316 -0.58 -6.23 23.29
CA ALA A 316 -0.15 -5.84 24.64
C ALA A 316 -0.99 -6.48 25.76
N ASN A 317 -2.24 -6.85 25.49
CA ASN A 317 -3.13 -7.55 26.42
C ASN A 317 -3.00 -9.09 26.36
N ASN A 318 -1.86 -9.62 25.87
CA ASN A 318 -1.55 -11.05 25.73
C ASN A 318 -2.43 -11.81 24.72
N ILE A 319 -3.09 -11.12 23.80
CA ILE A 319 -3.90 -11.77 22.75
C ILE A 319 -3.00 -12.06 21.55
N ILE A 320 -2.88 -13.33 21.16
CA ILE A 320 -2.09 -13.76 20.01
C ILE A 320 -2.91 -13.49 18.74
N MET A 321 -2.41 -12.62 17.87
CA MET A 321 -3.07 -12.30 16.59
C MET A 321 -2.40 -13.02 15.43
N VAL A 322 -3.21 -13.72 14.64
CA VAL A 322 -2.83 -14.38 13.38
C VAL A 322 -3.58 -13.72 12.24
N SER A 323 -2.88 -13.34 11.18
CA SER A 323 -3.48 -12.66 10.03
C SER A 323 -2.87 -13.08 8.70
N ALA A 324 -3.69 -13.01 7.65
CA ALA A 324 -3.31 -13.32 6.29
C ALA A 324 -2.51 -12.16 5.67
N ILE A 325 -1.40 -12.45 4.98
CA ILE A 325 -0.56 -11.39 4.39
C ILE A 325 -1.12 -10.67 3.16
N GLY A 326 -2.21 -11.16 2.57
CA GLY A 326 -2.74 -10.61 1.31
C GLY A 326 -2.69 -11.60 0.15
N ASN A 327 -3.41 -11.28 -0.93
CA ASN A 327 -3.52 -12.13 -2.12
C ASN A 327 -3.02 -11.42 -3.39
N ASP A 328 -2.16 -10.42 -3.21
CA ASP A 328 -1.70 -9.49 -4.25
C ASP A 328 -0.32 -9.92 -4.80
N GLY A 329 0.08 -11.16 -4.53
CA GLY A 329 1.24 -11.80 -5.15
C GLY A 329 1.04 -12.03 -6.65
N PRO A 330 2.12 -12.30 -7.40
CA PRO A 330 3.47 -12.65 -6.94
C PRO A 330 4.41 -11.43 -6.80
N LEU A 331 3.89 -10.21 -6.76
CA LEU A 331 4.69 -9.00 -6.64
C LEU A 331 5.26 -8.84 -5.22
N TYR A 332 6.46 -8.26 -5.11
CA TYR A 332 7.10 -7.90 -3.84
C TYR A 332 6.56 -6.57 -3.32
N GLY A 333 6.59 -6.36 -2.00
CA GLY A 333 6.04 -5.14 -1.39
C GLY A 333 4.51 -5.08 -1.41
N THR A 334 3.83 -6.23 -1.35
CA THR A 334 2.36 -6.34 -1.48
C THR A 334 1.66 -6.87 -0.22
N LEU A 335 2.30 -6.68 0.92
CA LEU A 335 1.76 -7.12 2.21
C LEU A 335 0.60 -6.22 2.63
N ASN A 336 -0.40 -6.81 3.28
CA ASN A 336 -1.57 -6.09 3.77
C ASN A 336 -1.58 -5.97 5.31
N ASN A 337 -2.11 -4.86 5.81
CA ASN A 337 -2.33 -4.62 7.24
C ASN A 337 -3.53 -5.43 7.77
N PRO A 338 -3.44 -6.07 8.96
CA PRO A 338 -2.39 -5.95 9.98
C PRO A 338 -1.27 -7.00 9.93
N ALA A 339 -1.20 -7.85 8.90
CA ALA A 339 -0.24 -8.94 8.84
C ALA A 339 1.21 -8.48 8.61
N ASP A 340 1.39 -7.26 8.07
CA ASP A 340 2.65 -6.54 7.94
C ASP A 340 3.26 -6.13 9.30
N GLN A 341 2.45 -5.99 10.35
CA GLN A 341 2.88 -5.52 11.67
C GLN A 341 3.77 -6.54 12.40
N SER A 342 4.76 -6.03 13.15
CA SER A 342 5.77 -6.88 13.81
C SER A 342 5.20 -7.80 14.89
N ASP A 343 4.11 -7.40 15.55
CA ASP A 343 3.50 -8.17 16.66
C ASP A 343 2.51 -9.23 16.18
N VAL A 344 2.03 -9.11 14.94
CA VAL A 344 1.06 -10.00 14.33
C VAL A 344 1.78 -11.13 13.63
N ILE A 345 1.31 -12.37 13.81
CA ILE A 345 1.80 -13.53 13.05
C ILE A 345 1.19 -13.45 11.64
N GLY A 346 1.99 -12.96 10.69
CA GLY A 346 1.62 -12.84 9.28
C GLY A 346 1.88 -14.13 8.53
N VAL A 347 0.84 -14.66 7.89
CA VAL A 347 0.83 -15.99 7.27
C VAL A 347 0.69 -15.91 5.75
N GLY A 348 1.70 -16.43 5.05
CA GLY A 348 1.66 -16.64 3.59
C GLY A 348 1.10 -18.00 3.18
N GLY A 349 0.78 -18.14 1.88
CA GLY A 349 0.14 -19.32 1.31
C GLY A 349 1.07 -20.14 0.42
N ILE A 350 1.09 -21.45 0.65
CA ILE A 350 1.75 -22.44 -0.22
C ILE A 350 0.75 -23.49 -0.72
N ASP A 351 1.15 -24.26 -1.74
CA ASP A 351 0.44 -25.47 -2.17
C ASP A 351 0.93 -26.73 -1.45
N TYR A 352 0.26 -27.87 -1.68
CA TYR A 352 0.64 -29.16 -1.08
C TYR A 352 1.97 -29.73 -1.57
N SER A 353 2.61 -29.12 -2.58
CA SER A 353 3.95 -29.46 -3.06
C SER A 353 5.02 -28.55 -2.47
N ASP A 354 4.67 -27.74 -1.46
CA ASP A 354 5.53 -26.75 -0.83
C ASP A 354 6.03 -25.64 -1.77
N HIS A 355 5.32 -25.38 -2.87
CA HIS A 355 5.57 -24.21 -3.70
C HIS A 355 4.79 -23.00 -3.18
N MET A 356 5.39 -21.81 -3.30
CA MET A 356 4.69 -20.56 -3.03
C MET A 356 3.46 -20.43 -3.93
N ALA A 357 2.31 -20.18 -3.33
CA ALA A 357 1.10 -19.94 -4.09
C ALA A 357 1.26 -18.61 -4.86
N PRO A 358 0.93 -18.54 -6.17
CA PRO A 358 1.14 -17.32 -6.95
C PRO A 358 0.44 -16.08 -6.39
N PHE A 359 -0.75 -16.27 -5.79
CA PHE A 359 -1.49 -15.19 -5.14
C PHE A 359 -0.86 -14.73 -3.82
N SER A 360 0.01 -15.51 -3.18
CA SER A 360 0.54 -15.13 -1.86
C SER A 360 1.36 -13.85 -1.99
N SER A 361 0.93 -12.79 -1.31
CA SER A 361 1.70 -11.54 -1.21
C SER A 361 3.11 -11.82 -0.71
N ARG A 362 4.04 -10.92 -1.05
CA ARG A 362 5.46 -11.07 -0.71
C ARG A 362 5.95 -9.79 -0.06
N GLY A 363 6.83 -9.95 0.92
CA GLY A 363 7.52 -8.82 1.53
C GLY A 363 8.52 -8.18 0.56
N MET A 364 9.44 -7.36 1.04
CA MET A 364 9.51 -6.82 2.40
C MET A 364 8.33 -5.91 2.76
N SER A 365 8.17 -5.54 4.03
CA SER A 365 7.21 -4.49 4.40
C SER A 365 7.59 -3.15 3.79
N THR A 366 6.61 -2.42 3.26
CA THR A 366 6.82 -1.11 2.62
C THR A 366 6.94 0.02 3.65
N TRP A 367 6.42 -0.17 4.86
CA TRP A 367 6.46 0.79 5.97
C TRP A 367 7.86 1.33 6.31
N GLU A 368 8.90 0.49 6.18
CA GLU A 368 10.28 0.88 6.47
C GLU A 368 11.11 1.23 5.22
N ILE A 369 10.57 1.09 4.00
CA ILE A 369 11.29 1.43 2.76
C ILE A 369 11.70 2.91 2.71
N PRO A 370 10.90 3.89 3.17
CA PRO A 370 11.34 5.29 3.28
C PRO A 370 12.52 5.54 4.22
N HIS A 371 12.90 4.53 5.00
CA HIS A 371 14.02 4.49 5.92
C HIS A 371 15.13 3.57 5.40
N GLY A 372 14.95 3.12 4.15
CA GLY A 372 15.92 2.52 3.27
C GLY A 372 15.76 1.01 3.07
N TYR A 373 15.00 0.30 3.92
CA TYR A 373 14.71 -1.12 3.67
C TYR A 373 13.54 -1.65 4.51
N GLY A 374 12.73 -2.55 3.95
CA GLY A 374 11.63 -3.20 4.66
C GLY A 374 12.04 -4.33 5.62
N ARG A 375 11.11 -4.78 6.46
CA ARG A 375 11.30 -5.95 7.34
C ARG A 375 10.97 -7.25 6.63
N VAL A 376 11.53 -8.35 7.14
CA VAL A 376 11.19 -9.71 6.73
C VAL A 376 9.75 -10.04 7.13
N LYS A 377 8.91 -10.28 6.12
CA LYS A 377 7.53 -10.78 6.21
C LYS A 377 7.21 -11.59 4.93
N PRO A 378 6.34 -12.62 4.97
CA PRO A 378 5.60 -13.15 6.12
C PRO A 378 6.50 -13.67 7.26
N ASP A 379 5.92 -13.94 8.43
CA ASP A 379 6.68 -14.63 9.50
C ASP A 379 6.84 -16.11 9.15
N VAL A 380 5.78 -16.75 8.66
CA VAL A 380 5.70 -18.16 8.30
C VAL A 380 4.73 -18.38 7.14
N VAL A 381 4.81 -19.55 6.48
CA VAL A 381 3.84 -19.99 5.46
C VAL A 381 3.09 -21.25 5.89
N ALA A 382 1.88 -21.42 5.34
CA ALA A 382 1.07 -22.62 5.53
C ALA A 382 0.29 -22.96 4.26
N TYR A 383 -0.25 -24.17 4.19
CA TYR A 383 -1.07 -24.59 3.06
C TYR A 383 -2.28 -23.66 2.89
N GLY A 384 -2.35 -23.00 1.73
CA GLY A 384 -3.38 -22.02 1.40
C GLY A 384 -4.07 -22.29 0.07
N ARG A 385 -3.67 -23.35 -0.67
CA ARG A 385 -4.28 -23.74 -1.94
C ARG A 385 -5.15 -24.98 -1.75
N GLU A 386 -6.40 -24.90 -2.21
CA GLU A 386 -7.35 -26.03 -2.25
C GLU A 386 -7.54 -26.70 -0.87
N ILE A 387 -7.60 -25.91 0.20
CA ILE A 387 -7.84 -26.42 1.56
C ILE A 387 -9.31 -26.75 1.74
N MET A 388 -9.58 -27.92 2.32
CA MET A 388 -10.92 -28.35 2.67
C MET A 388 -11.36 -27.73 3.99
N GLY A 389 -12.54 -27.13 4.01
CA GLY A 389 -13.15 -26.52 5.20
C GLY A 389 -14.67 -26.58 5.15
N SER A 390 -15.33 -26.18 6.24
CA SER A 390 -16.80 -26.25 6.36
C SER A 390 -17.51 -25.39 5.33
N LYS A 391 -18.49 -25.96 4.63
CA LYS A 391 -19.36 -25.22 3.70
C LYS A 391 -20.54 -24.64 4.47
N ILE A 392 -20.95 -23.41 4.17
CA ILE A 392 -22.12 -22.74 4.80
C ILE A 392 -23.40 -23.60 4.87
N SER A 393 -23.63 -24.47 3.88
CA SER A 393 -24.69 -25.48 3.90
C SER A 393 -24.29 -26.63 4.84
N THR A 394 -24.33 -27.88 4.38
CA THR A 394 -23.70 -29.00 5.07
C THR A 394 -22.52 -29.52 4.24
N GLY A 395 -21.62 -30.26 4.88
CA GLY A 395 -20.44 -30.85 4.25
C GLY A 395 -19.26 -29.88 4.11
N CYS A 396 -18.29 -30.27 3.29
CA CYS A 396 -17.05 -29.55 3.12
C CYS A 396 -16.98 -28.87 1.74
N LYS A 397 -16.18 -27.81 1.63
CA LYS A 397 -15.81 -27.16 0.37
C LYS A 397 -14.32 -26.87 0.35
N SER A 398 -13.76 -26.70 -0.83
CA SER A 398 -12.36 -26.29 -1.00
C SER A 398 -12.26 -24.80 -1.33
N LEU A 399 -11.32 -24.08 -0.72
CA LEU A 399 -10.97 -22.69 -1.04
C LEU A 399 -9.46 -22.51 -1.15
N SER A 400 -9.06 -21.42 -1.82
CA SER A 400 -7.67 -20.97 -1.92
C SER A 400 -7.54 -19.51 -1.52
N GLY A 401 -6.44 -19.16 -0.86
CA GLY A 401 -6.10 -17.79 -0.46
C GLY A 401 -5.24 -17.77 0.81
N THR A 402 -4.55 -16.67 1.07
CA THR A 402 -3.88 -16.47 2.37
C THR A 402 -4.89 -16.32 3.51
N SER A 403 -6.13 -15.88 3.20
CA SER A 403 -7.29 -15.93 4.10
C SER A 403 -7.66 -17.34 4.56
N VAL A 404 -7.18 -18.36 3.83
CA VAL A 404 -7.31 -19.80 4.13
C VAL A 404 -6.07 -20.36 4.83
N ALA A 405 -4.86 -19.86 4.51
CA ALA A 405 -3.63 -20.23 5.22
C ALA A 405 -3.60 -19.69 6.67
N SER A 406 -4.08 -18.47 6.90
CA SER A 406 -4.18 -17.86 8.24
C SER A 406 -4.92 -18.73 9.27
N PRO A 407 -6.13 -19.27 8.99
CA PRO A 407 -6.81 -20.15 9.94
C PRO A 407 -6.16 -21.52 10.11
N VAL A 408 -5.36 -22.02 9.16
CA VAL A 408 -4.52 -23.21 9.37
C VAL A 408 -3.54 -22.94 10.52
N VAL A 409 -2.83 -21.80 10.46
CA VAL A 409 -1.90 -21.40 11.54
C VAL A 409 -2.65 -21.04 12.82
N ALA A 410 -3.81 -20.38 12.75
CA ALA A 410 -4.61 -20.09 13.94
C ALA A 410 -5.09 -21.38 14.65
N GLY A 411 -5.45 -22.41 13.89
CA GLY A 411 -5.76 -23.74 14.40
C GLY A 411 -4.55 -24.41 15.07
N VAL A 412 -3.38 -24.36 14.42
CA VAL A 412 -2.10 -24.80 15.00
C VAL A 412 -1.81 -24.06 16.32
N VAL A 413 -1.97 -22.73 16.35
CA VAL A 413 -1.77 -21.92 17.55
C VAL A 413 -2.75 -22.33 18.65
N CYS A 414 -4.04 -22.53 18.36
CA CYS A 414 -5.01 -22.99 19.35
C CYS A 414 -4.63 -24.36 19.95
N LEU A 415 -4.13 -25.27 19.11
CA LEU A 415 -3.65 -26.57 19.55
C LEU A 415 -2.41 -26.44 20.45
N LEU A 416 -1.42 -25.62 20.06
CA LEU A 416 -0.22 -25.34 20.84
C LEU A 416 -0.52 -24.63 22.17
N VAL A 417 -1.48 -23.71 22.19
CA VAL A 417 -1.94 -23.04 23.44
C VAL A 417 -2.51 -24.06 24.43
N SER A 418 -3.17 -25.12 23.94
CA SER A 418 -3.71 -26.18 24.80
C SER A 418 -2.65 -27.10 25.42
N VAL A 419 -1.42 -27.07 24.90
CA VAL A 419 -0.28 -27.84 25.44
C VAL A 419 0.14 -27.33 26.81
N ILE A 420 0.10 -26.01 26.99
CA ILE A 420 0.50 -25.37 28.24
C ILE A 420 -0.67 -25.41 29.22
N PRO A 421 -0.46 -25.91 30.46
CA PRO A 421 -1.49 -25.93 31.49
C PRO A 421 -2.10 -24.54 31.72
N GLU A 422 -3.42 -24.50 31.91
CA GLU A 422 -4.20 -23.26 32.03
C GLU A 422 -3.68 -22.31 33.11
N ASN A 423 -3.22 -22.85 34.24
CA ASN A 423 -2.67 -22.09 35.37
C ASN A 423 -1.32 -21.43 35.07
N SER A 424 -0.49 -22.02 34.21
CA SER A 424 0.82 -21.47 33.80
C SER A 424 0.79 -20.74 32.46
N ARG A 425 -0.35 -20.78 31.74
CA ARG A 425 -0.47 -20.32 30.36
C ARG A 425 -0.04 -18.87 30.18
N LYS A 426 -0.46 -17.98 31.10
CA LYS A 426 -0.18 -16.54 31.00
C LYS A 426 1.25 -16.14 31.37
N ASP A 427 1.98 -17.02 32.06
CA ASP A 427 3.38 -16.76 32.43
C ASP A 427 4.34 -17.11 31.28
N VAL A 428 3.91 -18.01 30.40
CA VAL A 428 4.70 -18.57 29.30
C VAL A 428 4.23 -18.03 27.95
N LEU A 429 2.92 -18.10 27.66
CA LEU A 429 2.35 -17.75 26.37
C LEU A 429 1.95 -16.27 26.31
N ASN A 430 2.52 -15.62 25.31
CA ASN A 430 2.27 -14.26 24.86
C ASN A 430 2.58 -14.17 23.36
N PRO A 431 2.24 -13.06 22.67
CA PRO A 431 2.47 -12.92 21.23
C PRO A 431 3.91 -13.21 20.79
N ALA A 432 4.92 -12.73 21.51
CA ALA A 432 6.33 -12.98 21.18
C ALA A 432 6.71 -14.45 21.36
N SER A 433 6.39 -15.08 22.50
CA SER A 433 6.73 -16.48 22.75
C SER A 433 6.13 -17.45 21.73
N MET A 434 4.87 -17.22 21.32
CA MET A 434 4.23 -18.03 20.28
C MET A 434 4.89 -17.79 18.93
N LYS A 435 5.15 -16.52 18.57
CA LYS A 435 5.86 -16.20 17.35
C LYS A 435 7.26 -16.82 17.32
N GLN A 436 8.01 -16.77 18.42
CA GLN A 436 9.32 -17.41 18.57
C GLN A 436 9.24 -18.92 18.29
N ALA A 437 8.29 -19.63 18.90
CA ALA A 437 8.11 -21.05 18.66
C ALA A 437 7.80 -21.38 17.20
N LEU A 438 6.95 -20.58 16.54
CA LEU A 438 6.58 -20.78 15.15
C LEU A 438 7.73 -20.49 14.18
N VAL A 439 8.47 -19.39 14.36
CA VAL A 439 9.59 -19.03 13.46
C VAL A 439 10.83 -19.89 13.69
N GLU A 440 11.14 -20.23 14.94
CA GLU A 440 12.29 -21.10 15.26
C GLU A 440 12.02 -22.56 14.91
N GLY A 441 10.76 -23.00 14.98
CA GLY A 441 10.34 -24.35 14.61
C GLY A 441 10.06 -24.53 13.12
N ALA A 442 9.94 -23.46 12.32
CA ALA A 442 9.53 -23.54 10.92
C ALA A 442 10.50 -24.39 10.06
N ALA A 443 9.92 -25.12 9.11
CA ALA A 443 10.67 -25.87 8.11
C ALA A 443 10.95 -24.97 6.91
N LYS A 444 12.21 -24.54 6.76
CA LYS A 444 12.68 -23.80 5.58
C LYS A 444 12.43 -24.58 4.29
N LEU A 445 11.81 -23.94 3.32
CA LEU A 445 11.52 -24.47 1.99
C LEU A 445 12.67 -24.19 1.02
N SER A 446 12.89 -25.11 0.07
CA SER A 446 13.85 -24.92 -1.02
C SER A 446 13.22 -24.12 -2.16
N GLY A 447 13.88 -23.04 -2.61
CA GLY A 447 13.42 -22.26 -3.76
C GLY A 447 12.95 -20.83 -3.41
N PRO A 448 12.01 -20.62 -2.48
CA PRO A 448 11.59 -19.26 -2.14
C PRO A 448 12.59 -18.55 -1.22
N ASN A 449 12.63 -17.22 -1.28
CA ASN A 449 13.47 -16.41 -0.40
C ASN A 449 12.77 -15.99 0.90
N MET A 450 13.52 -15.40 1.85
CA MET A 450 12.98 -15.02 3.17
C MET A 450 11.81 -14.02 3.09
N TYR A 451 11.71 -13.20 2.04
CA TYR A 451 10.59 -12.27 1.83
C TYR A 451 9.37 -12.94 1.19
N GLU A 452 9.50 -14.18 0.72
CA GLU A 452 8.38 -14.99 0.22
C GLU A 452 7.88 -15.96 1.30
N GLN A 453 8.80 -16.69 1.95
CA GLN A 453 8.45 -17.76 2.89
C GLN A 453 8.63 -17.40 4.38
N GLY A 454 9.26 -16.27 4.70
CA GLY A 454 9.63 -15.96 6.08
C GLY A 454 10.61 -16.99 6.65
N ALA A 455 10.26 -17.53 7.82
CA ALA A 455 11.00 -18.63 8.43
C ALA A 455 10.79 -19.99 7.73
N GLY A 456 9.76 -20.10 6.89
CA GLY A 456 9.38 -21.33 6.19
C GLY A 456 8.00 -21.84 6.58
N ARG A 457 7.71 -23.09 6.19
CA ARG A 457 6.43 -23.73 6.48
C ARG A 457 6.31 -24.03 7.97
N VAL A 458 5.18 -23.70 8.58
CA VAL A 458 4.92 -24.04 9.99
C VAL A 458 5.15 -25.54 10.23
N ASN A 459 5.88 -25.86 11.30
CA ASN A 459 6.05 -27.23 11.77
C ASN A 459 5.48 -27.34 13.18
N LEU A 460 4.32 -27.98 13.30
CA LEU A 460 3.57 -28.09 14.54
C LEU A 460 4.34 -28.85 15.62
N LEU A 461 5.04 -29.93 15.26
CA LEU A 461 5.72 -30.80 16.22
C LEU A 461 6.99 -30.13 16.77
N GLU A 462 7.77 -29.45 15.93
CA GLU A 462 8.94 -28.69 16.41
C GLU A 462 8.51 -27.51 17.27
N SER A 463 7.47 -26.78 16.87
CA SER A 463 6.88 -25.71 17.68
C SER A 463 6.40 -26.22 19.05
N TYR A 464 5.84 -27.44 19.10
CA TYR A 464 5.44 -28.10 20.33
C TYR A 464 6.62 -28.41 21.25
N GLU A 465 7.72 -28.98 20.73
CA GLU A 465 8.90 -29.29 21.56
C GLU A 465 9.58 -28.02 22.08
N ILE A 466 9.60 -26.94 21.29
CA ILE A 466 10.06 -25.62 21.74
C ILE A 466 9.19 -25.12 22.90
N LEU A 467 7.86 -25.07 22.74
CA LEU A 467 6.95 -24.55 23.77
C LEU A 467 6.96 -25.37 25.06
N LYS A 468 7.09 -26.69 24.96
CA LYS A 468 7.13 -27.60 26.11
C LYS A 468 8.31 -27.31 27.05
N SER A 469 9.43 -26.84 26.52
CA SER A 469 10.64 -26.50 27.28
C SER A 469 10.91 -24.98 27.33
N TYR A 470 9.97 -24.18 26.84
CA TYR A 470 10.17 -22.75 26.64
C TYR A 470 10.38 -22.04 27.97
N ARG A 471 11.42 -21.21 28.01
CA ARG A 471 11.66 -20.25 29.08
C ARG A 471 11.56 -18.86 28.49
N PRO A 472 10.83 -17.92 29.13
CA PRO A 472 10.71 -16.55 28.67
C PRO A 472 12.08 -15.95 28.34
N ARG A 473 12.27 -15.60 27.06
CA ARG A 473 13.54 -15.11 26.53
C ARG A 473 13.33 -14.09 25.41
N ALA A 474 14.36 -13.31 25.14
CA ALA A 474 14.42 -12.53 23.91
C ALA A 474 15.16 -13.32 22.82
N SER A 475 14.77 -13.14 21.56
CA SER A 475 15.48 -13.65 20.38
C SER A 475 15.42 -12.64 19.22
N ILE A 476 16.19 -12.91 18.16
CA ILE A 476 16.23 -12.09 16.94
C ILE A 476 15.78 -12.98 15.79
N PHE A 477 14.92 -12.45 14.92
CA PHE A 477 14.47 -13.10 13.69
C PHE A 477 14.85 -12.27 12.45
N PRO A 478 15.49 -12.89 11.43
CA PRO A 478 16.10 -14.23 11.47
C PRO A 478 17.27 -14.28 12.46
N SER A 479 17.61 -15.47 12.98
CA SER A 479 18.74 -15.65 13.91
C SER A 479 20.08 -15.88 13.21
N VAL A 480 20.03 -16.24 11.92
CA VAL A 480 21.18 -16.43 11.04
C VAL A 480 20.92 -15.62 9.77
N LEU A 481 21.90 -14.79 9.41
CA LEU A 481 21.92 -14.03 8.16
C LEU A 481 23.15 -14.46 7.37
N ASP A 482 22.95 -15.40 6.44
CA ASP A 482 24.00 -15.97 5.60
C ASP A 482 23.84 -15.49 4.16
N PHE A 483 24.71 -14.59 3.71
CA PHE A 483 24.69 -14.07 2.34
C PHE A 483 25.17 -15.11 1.31
N MET A 484 25.61 -16.30 1.71
CA MET A 484 25.93 -17.38 0.78
C MET A 484 24.73 -18.26 0.44
N ASP A 485 23.65 -18.17 1.22
CA ASP A 485 22.46 -18.99 1.08
C ASP A 485 21.50 -18.40 0.03
N CYS A 486 21.75 -18.70 -1.24
CA CYS A 486 20.90 -18.27 -2.36
C CYS A 486 19.93 -19.40 -2.75
N PRO A 487 18.61 -19.15 -2.88
CA PRO A 487 17.96 -17.84 -2.90
C PRO A 487 17.44 -17.34 -1.55
N TYR A 488 17.61 -18.07 -0.45
CA TYR A 488 16.96 -17.72 0.83
C TYR A 488 17.27 -16.29 1.29
N SER A 489 18.54 -15.90 1.21
CA SER A 489 19.03 -14.58 1.61
C SER A 489 19.00 -13.54 0.49
N TRP A 490 18.18 -13.74 -0.54
CA TRP A 490 17.97 -12.72 -1.57
C TRP A 490 17.39 -11.43 -0.94
N PRO A 491 17.85 -10.24 -1.35
CA PRO A 491 18.79 -9.96 -2.45
C PRO A 491 20.27 -9.98 -2.04
N PHE A 492 20.57 -10.03 -0.75
CA PHE A 492 21.94 -9.93 -0.22
C PHE A 492 22.88 -10.99 -0.77
N CYS A 493 22.38 -12.20 -1.01
CA CYS A 493 23.20 -13.28 -1.57
C CYS A 493 23.60 -13.09 -3.04
N ARG A 494 23.00 -12.13 -3.75
CA ARG A 494 23.30 -11.81 -5.16
C ARG A 494 24.41 -10.77 -5.31
N GLN A 495 24.75 -10.06 -4.24
CA GLN A 495 25.74 -8.99 -4.26
C GLN A 495 26.70 -9.11 -3.07
N PRO A 496 27.97 -9.48 -3.30
CA PRO A 496 28.97 -9.44 -2.23
C PRO A 496 29.30 -8.00 -1.84
N LEU A 497 29.80 -7.84 -0.62
CA LEU A 497 30.25 -6.55 -0.10
C LEU A 497 31.65 -6.21 -0.62
N TYR A 498 31.98 -4.93 -0.63
CA TYR A 498 33.31 -4.44 -0.99
C TYR A 498 33.54 -3.04 -0.39
N ALA A 499 34.80 -2.60 -0.33
CA ALA A 499 35.15 -1.32 0.27
C ALA A 499 34.76 -0.13 -0.62
N GLY A 500 34.27 0.93 0.02
CA GLY A 500 33.79 2.15 -0.66
C GLY A 500 32.35 2.06 -1.17
N ALA A 501 31.63 0.96 -0.98
CA ALA A 501 30.20 0.87 -1.27
C ALA A 501 29.35 1.63 -0.22
N MET A 502 28.16 2.08 -0.59
CA MET A 502 27.11 2.49 0.33
C MET A 502 26.80 1.37 1.34
N PRO A 503 26.47 1.71 2.60
CA PRO A 503 26.12 0.71 3.59
C PRO A 503 24.90 -0.12 3.18
N ILE A 504 25.03 -1.44 3.27
CA ILE A 504 23.92 -2.36 3.06
C ILE A 504 23.12 -2.46 4.35
N MET A 505 21.80 -2.33 4.25
CA MET A 505 20.91 -2.35 5.40
C MET A 505 20.13 -3.64 5.50
N PHE A 506 20.07 -4.22 6.70
CA PHE A 506 19.20 -5.36 7.01
C PHE A 506 18.40 -5.10 8.29
N ASN A 507 17.08 -5.25 8.22
CA ASN A 507 16.17 -5.04 9.35
C ASN A 507 15.74 -6.37 9.99
N ALA A 508 16.32 -6.67 11.14
CA ALA A 508 15.94 -7.81 11.98
C ALA A 508 14.86 -7.44 13.00
N THR A 509 14.00 -8.40 13.34
CA THR A 509 12.96 -8.23 14.36
C THR A 509 13.44 -8.80 15.69
N ILE A 510 13.41 -8.00 16.75
CA ILE A 510 13.65 -8.47 18.11
C ILE A 510 12.32 -8.97 18.67
N LEU A 511 12.27 -10.21 19.16
CA LEU A 511 11.12 -10.80 19.83
C LEU A 511 11.42 -10.88 21.33
N ASN A 512 10.60 -10.28 22.17
CA ASN A 512 10.76 -10.29 23.62
C ASN A 512 9.65 -11.09 24.31
N GLY A 513 9.88 -12.38 24.54
CA GLY A 513 8.94 -13.23 25.27
C GLY A 513 8.99 -13.07 26.80
N MET A 514 9.85 -12.21 27.35
CA MET A 514 10.01 -12.03 28.80
C MET A 514 8.93 -11.13 29.42
N GLY A 515 8.38 -10.18 28.66
CA GLY A 515 7.35 -9.23 29.11
C GLY A 515 6.94 -8.25 28.01
N VAL A 516 5.79 -7.58 28.20
CA VAL A 516 5.19 -6.64 27.21
C VAL A 516 6.16 -5.52 26.82
N ILE A 517 6.93 -5.05 27.81
CA ILE A 517 7.95 -4.02 27.64
C ILE A 517 9.32 -4.65 27.87
N GLY A 518 10.27 -4.31 27.00
CA GLY A 518 11.68 -4.60 27.18
C GLY A 518 12.53 -3.36 26.92
N TYR A 519 13.76 -3.39 27.40
CA TYR A 519 14.74 -2.34 27.21
C TYR A 519 16.06 -2.97 26.76
N ILE A 520 16.75 -2.28 25.87
CA ILE A 520 18.11 -2.65 25.47
C ILE A 520 19.09 -2.11 26.52
N GLU A 521 19.87 -3.00 27.15
CA GLU A 521 20.77 -2.63 28.26
C GLU A 521 21.99 -1.85 27.78
N SER A 522 22.51 -2.19 26.60
CA SER A 522 23.66 -1.57 25.97
C SER A 522 23.54 -1.66 24.45
N PRO A 523 24.23 -0.77 23.69
CA PRO A 523 24.29 -0.88 22.24
C PRO A 523 24.72 -2.29 21.79
N PRO A 524 24.18 -2.80 20.66
CA PRO A 524 24.62 -4.07 20.08
C PRO A 524 26.11 -4.06 19.76
N THR A 525 26.75 -5.21 19.87
CA THR A 525 28.19 -5.36 19.62
C THR A 525 28.47 -6.43 18.57
N TRP A 526 29.36 -6.11 17.64
CA TRP A 526 29.91 -7.05 16.65
C TRP A 526 31.08 -7.82 17.24
N HIS A 527 31.07 -9.14 17.10
CA HIS A 527 32.13 -10.05 17.51
C HIS A 527 32.58 -10.88 16.30
N PRO A 528 33.66 -10.47 15.61
CA PRO A 528 34.20 -11.25 14.49
C PRO A 528 34.79 -12.58 14.98
N VAL A 529 34.75 -13.61 14.14
CA VAL A 529 35.38 -14.92 14.42
C VAL A 529 36.90 -14.84 14.30
N ASP A 530 37.41 -14.06 13.36
CA ASP A 530 38.82 -13.93 12.99
C ASP A 530 39.27 -12.46 12.92
N GLU A 531 40.55 -12.23 12.60
CA GLU A 531 41.09 -10.88 12.48
C GLU A 531 40.55 -10.15 11.24
N GLU A 532 40.28 -10.90 10.17
CA GLU A 532 39.69 -10.43 8.92
C GLU A 532 38.29 -9.87 9.12
N GLY A 533 37.50 -10.39 10.05
CA GLY A 533 36.19 -9.86 10.41
C GLY A 533 36.22 -8.45 10.99
N ASN A 534 37.39 -7.91 11.36
CA ASN A 534 37.55 -6.50 11.72
C ASN A 534 37.49 -5.55 10.52
N LEU A 535 37.57 -6.06 9.28
CA LEU A 535 37.37 -5.29 8.05
C LEU A 535 35.92 -4.87 7.86
N LEU A 536 34.98 -5.57 8.50
CA LEU A 536 33.57 -5.19 8.53
C LEU A 536 33.31 -4.11 9.59
N SER A 537 32.73 -3.01 9.16
CA SER A 537 32.13 -2.01 10.03
C SER A 537 30.62 -2.21 10.04
N ILE A 538 30.02 -2.30 11.24
CA ILE A 538 28.57 -2.35 11.40
C ILE A 538 28.13 -1.18 12.26
N HIS A 539 27.31 -0.32 11.70
CA HIS A 539 26.54 0.67 12.46
C HIS A 539 25.16 0.09 12.79
N PHE A 540 24.65 0.36 13.98
CA PHE A 540 23.37 -0.19 14.45
C PHE A 540 22.36 0.92 14.72
N THR A 541 21.16 0.78 14.15
CA THR A 541 19.99 1.52 14.62
C THR A 541 18.98 0.54 15.20
N TYR A 542 18.41 0.83 16.37
CA TYR A 542 17.60 -0.13 17.12
C TYR A 542 16.57 0.54 18.02
N SER A 543 15.55 -0.22 18.42
CA SER A 543 14.54 0.26 19.37
C SER A 543 15.06 0.23 20.81
N GLU A 544 15.32 1.39 21.41
CA GLU A 544 15.70 1.48 22.83
C GLU A 544 14.66 0.83 23.76
N VAL A 545 13.38 1.03 23.43
CA VAL A 545 12.23 0.43 24.11
C VAL A 545 11.55 -0.55 23.16
N ILE A 546 11.43 -1.80 23.61
CA ILE A 546 10.69 -2.86 22.94
C ILE A 546 9.25 -2.79 23.44
N TRP A 547 8.31 -2.42 22.56
CA TRP A 547 6.89 -2.37 22.89
C TRP A 547 5.98 -2.41 21.64
N PRO A 548 4.85 -3.14 21.70
CA PRO A 548 4.57 -4.24 22.63
C PRO A 548 5.28 -5.51 22.15
N TRP A 549 6.04 -6.19 23.00
CA TRP A 549 6.71 -7.48 22.67
C TRP A 549 7.79 -7.49 21.59
N THR A 550 7.74 -6.62 20.58
CA THR A 550 8.73 -6.62 19.48
C THR A 550 9.47 -5.30 19.33
N GLY A 551 10.73 -5.42 18.90
CA GLY A 551 11.65 -4.33 18.60
C GLY A 551 12.25 -4.51 17.21
N TYR A 552 13.10 -3.59 16.79
CA TYR A 552 13.88 -3.75 15.57
C TYR A 552 15.38 -3.58 15.88
N LEU A 553 16.20 -4.25 15.07
CA LEU A 553 17.64 -4.11 15.00
C LEU A 553 18.02 -3.99 13.53
N ALA A 554 18.38 -2.80 13.09
CA ALA A 554 18.90 -2.55 11.76
C ALA A 554 20.42 -2.63 11.78
N LEU A 555 20.98 -3.41 10.86
CA LEU A 555 22.41 -3.54 10.64
C LEU A 555 22.79 -2.76 9.39
N HIS A 556 23.68 -1.79 9.54
CA HIS A 556 24.26 -1.03 8.44
C HIS A 556 25.69 -1.49 8.22
N MET A 557 25.87 -2.33 7.21
CA MET A 557 27.10 -3.09 7.00
C MET A 557 27.92 -2.45 5.88
N GLN A 558 29.19 -2.18 6.16
CA GLN A 558 30.14 -1.62 5.21
C GLN A 558 31.53 -2.23 5.41
N ILE A 559 32.26 -2.47 4.32
CA ILE A 559 33.66 -2.86 4.39
C ILE A 559 34.52 -1.59 4.47
N LYS A 560 35.43 -1.57 5.44
CA LYS A 560 36.36 -0.46 5.62
C LYS A 560 37.36 -0.39 4.46
N GLU A 561 37.93 0.79 4.24
CA GLU A 561 38.88 1.02 3.13
C GLU A 561 40.11 0.11 3.18
N GLU A 562 40.55 -0.35 4.36
CA GLU A 562 41.65 -1.32 4.46
C GLU A 562 41.33 -2.66 3.79
N GLY A 563 40.04 -2.97 3.62
CA GLY A 563 39.53 -4.17 2.95
C GLY A 563 39.39 -4.04 1.43
N ALA A 564 39.85 -2.96 0.80
CA ALA A 564 39.64 -2.72 -0.65
C ALA A 564 40.20 -3.81 -1.57
N GLN A 565 41.25 -4.51 -1.16
CA GLN A 565 41.85 -5.64 -1.91
C GLN A 565 41.49 -7.01 -1.32
N PHE A 566 40.70 -7.04 -0.25
CA PHE A 566 40.35 -8.29 0.42
C PHE A 566 39.36 -9.10 -0.42
N SER A 567 39.56 -10.41 -0.44
CA SER A 567 38.62 -11.35 -1.02
C SER A 567 38.51 -12.55 -0.10
N GLY A 568 37.31 -12.84 0.37
CA GLY A 568 37.09 -13.90 1.33
C GLY A 568 35.70 -13.86 1.94
N GLU A 569 35.53 -14.62 3.01
CA GLU A 569 34.30 -14.67 3.79
C GLU A 569 34.57 -14.00 5.14
N ILE A 570 33.59 -13.27 5.65
CA ILE A 570 33.60 -12.71 7.00
C ILE A 570 32.46 -13.35 7.78
N GLU A 571 32.79 -13.86 8.96
CA GLU A 571 31.85 -14.50 9.88
C GLU A 571 31.96 -13.89 11.27
N GLY A 572 30.83 -13.87 11.99
CA GLY A 572 30.78 -13.38 13.36
C GLY A 572 29.38 -13.28 13.91
N ASN A 573 29.31 -12.75 15.12
CA ASN A 573 28.09 -12.68 15.90
C ASN A 573 27.80 -11.24 16.30
N VAL A 574 26.58 -10.80 16.07
CA VAL A 574 26.04 -9.58 16.69
C VAL A 574 25.33 -9.98 17.98
N THR A 575 25.75 -9.43 19.11
CA THR A 575 25.11 -9.70 20.40
C THR A 575 24.34 -8.48 20.91
N LEU A 576 23.19 -8.74 21.53
CA LEU A 576 22.32 -7.73 22.11
C LEU A 576 21.77 -8.24 23.44
N ARG A 577 21.80 -7.40 24.48
CA ARG A 577 21.22 -7.75 25.79
C ARG A 577 19.92 -6.98 26.01
N VAL A 578 18.84 -7.73 26.20
CA VAL A 578 17.50 -7.21 26.50
C VAL A 578 17.16 -7.53 27.94
N TYR A 579 16.56 -6.59 28.66
CA TYR A 579 15.94 -6.85 29.94
C TYR A 579 14.49 -6.39 29.98
N SER A 580 13.68 -7.10 30.76
CA SER A 580 12.29 -6.75 31.05
C SER A 580 12.07 -6.58 32.54
N PRO A 581 11.10 -5.73 32.94
CA PRO A 581 10.62 -5.67 34.32
C PRO A 581 10.22 -7.06 34.86
N PRO A 582 10.27 -7.28 36.18
CA PRO A 582 9.80 -8.53 36.79
C PRO A 582 8.35 -8.81 36.40
N ALA A 583 8.03 -10.08 36.16
CA ALA A 583 6.64 -10.51 36.01
C ALA A 583 5.90 -10.40 37.36
N PRO A 584 4.56 -10.35 37.36
CA PRO A 584 3.78 -10.35 38.59
C PRO A 584 4.17 -11.52 39.51
N GLY A 585 4.63 -11.22 40.74
CA GLY A 585 5.09 -12.22 41.70
C GLY A 585 6.60 -12.45 41.73
N GLU A 586 7.35 -11.91 40.76
CA GLU A 586 8.82 -11.93 40.75
C GLU A 586 9.42 -10.64 41.34
N LYS A 587 10.61 -10.75 41.92
CA LYS A 587 11.36 -9.59 42.46
C LYS A 587 12.52 -9.15 41.57
N GLY A 588 13.03 -10.04 40.71
CA GLY A 588 14.21 -9.81 39.87
C GLY A 588 13.82 -9.47 38.44
N ARG A 589 14.59 -8.58 37.80
CA ARG A 589 14.47 -8.33 36.35
C ARG A 589 14.79 -9.61 35.55
N ARG A 590 14.08 -9.82 34.46
CA ARG A 590 14.40 -10.89 33.48
C ARG A 590 15.37 -10.31 32.46
N SER A 591 16.44 -11.02 32.13
CA SER A 591 17.40 -10.59 31.12
C SER A 591 17.77 -11.73 30.20
N SER A 592 17.88 -11.45 28.91
CA SER A 592 18.26 -12.41 27.87
C SER A 592 19.27 -11.77 26.94
N THR A 593 20.28 -12.55 26.54
CA THR A 593 21.22 -12.15 25.49
C THR A 593 20.79 -12.82 24.19
N CYS A 594 20.51 -12.02 23.18
CA CYS A 594 20.23 -12.46 21.83
C CYS A 594 21.53 -12.48 21.01
N VAL A 595 21.63 -13.43 20.09
CA VAL A 595 22.75 -13.55 19.16
C VAL A 595 22.19 -13.67 17.75
N LEU A 596 22.67 -12.84 16.84
CA LEU A 596 22.47 -12.95 15.40
C LEU A 596 23.80 -13.38 14.77
N GLN A 597 23.79 -14.51 14.06
CA GLN A 597 24.95 -14.97 13.31
C GLN A 597 24.96 -14.29 11.95
N LEU A 598 26.10 -13.73 11.56
CA LEU A 598 26.29 -13.05 10.29
C LEU A 598 27.41 -13.74 9.52
N LYS A 599 27.12 -14.13 8.28
CA LYS A 599 28.09 -14.65 7.33
C LYS A 599 27.95 -13.89 6.01
N LEU A 600 29.02 -13.29 5.54
CA LEU A 600 29.02 -12.50 4.31
C LEU A 600 30.25 -12.71 3.44
N LYS A 601 30.09 -12.48 2.14
CA LYS A 601 31.16 -12.56 1.15
C LYS A 601 31.68 -11.18 0.82
N VAL A 602 33.00 -11.03 0.82
CA VAL A 602 33.69 -9.80 0.43
C VAL A 602 34.51 -10.05 -0.83
N VAL A 603 34.47 -9.08 -1.73
CA VAL A 603 35.27 -9.05 -2.96
C VAL A 603 36.11 -7.76 -3.01
N PRO A 604 37.20 -7.75 -3.78
CA PRO A 604 37.95 -6.54 -4.03
C PRO A 604 37.06 -5.48 -4.66
N THR A 605 37.32 -4.21 -4.36
CA THR A 605 36.54 -3.08 -4.87
C THR A 605 36.41 -3.17 -6.40
N PRO A 606 35.18 -3.34 -6.94
CA PRO A 606 34.95 -3.43 -8.37
C PRO A 606 35.40 -2.15 -9.09
N ALA A 607 35.70 -2.29 -10.38
CA ALA A 607 35.98 -1.13 -11.22
C ALA A 607 34.81 -0.14 -11.18
N ARG A 608 35.12 1.16 -11.13
CA ARG A 608 34.14 2.26 -11.10
C ARG A 608 33.05 2.10 -12.16
N SER A 609 33.40 1.68 -13.37
CA SER A 609 32.46 1.48 -14.48
C SER A 609 31.43 0.36 -14.25
N LYS A 610 31.59 -0.48 -13.22
CA LYS A 610 30.64 -1.52 -12.83
C LYS A 610 29.79 -1.13 -11.62
N ARG A 611 29.99 0.05 -11.05
CA ARG A 611 29.30 0.52 -9.85
C ARG A 611 28.21 1.51 -10.24
N VAL A 612 26.97 1.17 -9.92
CA VAL A 612 25.76 1.94 -10.23
C VAL A 612 25.10 2.35 -8.92
N LEU A 613 24.80 3.63 -8.79
CA LEU A 613 24.08 4.18 -7.65
C LEU A 613 22.64 4.47 -8.07
N TRP A 614 21.67 3.89 -7.38
CA TRP A 614 20.24 4.13 -7.57
C TRP A 614 19.76 5.19 -6.58
N ASP A 615 19.02 6.19 -7.07
CA ASP A 615 18.40 7.19 -6.20
C ASP A 615 17.09 6.68 -5.60
N GLN A 616 17.08 6.47 -4.28
CA GLN A 616 15.87 6.12 -3.52
C GLN A 616 15.33 7.31 -2.71
N PHE A 617 16.14 8.35 -2.50
CA PHE A 617 15.81 9.46 -1.62
C PHE A 617 14.69 10.32 -2.21
N HIS A 618 14.65 10.45 -3.53
CA HIS A 618 13.67 11.26 -4.27
C HIS A 618 12.44 10.48 -4.77
N SER A 619 12.25 9.23 -4.34
CA SER A 619 10.96 8.55 -4.48
C SER A 619 10.02 9.03 -3.36
N ILE A 620 8.85 9.54 -3.74
CA ILE A 620 7.83 9.95 -2.77
C ILE A 620 7.39 8.71 -2.00
N LYS A 621 7.34 8.89 -0.69
CA LYS A 621 7.05 7.81 0.24
C LYS A 621 5.66 7.27 -0.02
N TYR A 622 5.54 5.95 -0.10
CA TYR A 622 4.24 5.33 0.00
C TYR A 622 3.88 5.10 1.49
N PRO A 623 2.83 5.76 2.02
CA PRO A 623 2.10 6.92 1.56
C PRO A 623 2.55 8.14 2.35
N PRO A 624 2.47 9.29 1.72
CA PRO A 624 1.45 10.17 2.25
C PRO A 624 0.49 10.71 1.19
N GLY A 625 0.72 10.46 -0.12
CA GLY A 625 -0.08 11.03 -1.23
C GLY A 625 -0.50 10.03 -2.31
N TYR A 626 -1.41 10.44 -3.21
CA TYR A 626 -1.79 9.66 -4.40
C TYR A 626 -0.75 9.91 -5.49
N ILE A 627 0.07 8.90 -5.75
CA ILE A 627 0.91 8.80 -6.95
C ILE A 627 0.21 7.87 -7.93
N PRO A 628 -0.03 8.32 -9.17
CA PRO A 628 -0.62 7.49 -10.19
C PRO A 628 0.42 6.52 -10.79
N ARG A 629 -0.04 5.38 -11.30
CA ARG A 629 0.82 4.40 -11.99
C ARG A 629 1.59 5.00 -13.17
N ASP A 630 2.74 4.39 -13.46
CA ASP A 630 3.58 4.62 -14.63
C ASP A 630 2.78 4.44 -15.92
N SER A 631 2.06 3.30 -16.03
CA SER A 631 1.27 2.98 -17.20
C SER A 631 -0.20 3.41 -17.07
N LEU A 632 -0.62 4.37 -17.88
CA LEU A 632 -2.02 4.81 -17.95
C LEU A 632 -2.95 3.82 -18.68
N ASP A 633 -2.38 2.78 -19.31
CA ASP A 633 -3.16 1.66 -19.85
C ASP A 633 -3.81 0.82 -18.72
N VAL A 634 -3.23 0.85 -17.51
CA VAL A 634 -3.73 0.15 -16.33
C VAL A 634 -4.85 0.97 -15.68
N ARG A 635 -6.11 0.58 -15.93
CA ARG A 635 -7.30 1.32 -15.45
C ARG A 635 -7.95 0.77 -14.19
N ASN A 636 -7.52 -0.41 -13.74
CA ASN A 636 -8.15 -1.12 -12.63
C ASN A 636 -7.51 -0.81 -11.28
N ASP A 637 -6.24 -0.43 -11.29
CA ASP A 637 -5.51 0.04 -10.12
C ASP A 637 -4.76 1.32 -10.54
N ILE A 638 -5.17 2.44 -9.96
CA ILE A 638 -4.69 3.76 -10.35
C ILE A 638 -3.54 4.24 -9.48
N LEU A 639 -3.31 3.60 -8.33
CA LEU A 639 -2.34 4.02 -7.32
C LEU A 639 -1.08 3.18 -7.45
N ASP A 640 0.09 3.81 -7.41
CA ASP A 640 1.32 3.06 -7.16
C ASP A 640 1.48 2.79 -5.66
N TRP A 641 1.26 1.52 -5.29
CA TRP A 641 1.36 1.06 -3.92
C TRP A 641 2.65 0.24 -3.67
N HIS A 642 3.52 0.02 -4.67
CA HIS A 642 4.62 -0.94 -4.56
C HIS A 642 5.92 -0.37 -3.97
N GLY A 643 5.92 0.93 -3.66
CA GLY A 643 6.96 1.59 -2.87
C GLY A 643 8.30 1.72 -3.59
N ASP A 644 8.28 1.86 -4.92
CA ASP A 644 9.39 2.13 -5.85
C ASP A 644 10.78 1.88 -5.28
N HIS A 645 11.13 0.60 -5.21
CA HIS A 645 12.38 0.16 -4.61
C HIS A 645 13.01 -0.96 -5.46
N LEU A 646 14.34 -0.93 -5.51
CA LEU A 646 15.18 -1.91 -6.22
C LEU A 646 14.82 -3.38 -5.97
N HIS A 647 14.24 -3.67 -4.80
CA HIS A 647 13.91 -5.02 -4.35
C HIS A 647 12.41 -5.25 -4.14
N THR A 648 11.55 -4.33 -4.61
CA THR A 648 10.11 -4.54 -4.73
C THR A 648 9.73 -4.68 -6.20
N ASN A 649 9.22 -3.62 -6.82
CA ASN A 649 8.76 -3.58 -8.20
C ASN A 649 9.92 -3.53 -9.22
N PHE A 650 11.11 -3.09 -8.83
CA PHE A 650 12.32 -3.12 -9.69
C PHE A 650 13.23 -4.35 -9.48
N HIS A 651 12.78 -5.37 -8.74
CA HIS A 651 13.62 -6.53 -8.40
C HIS A 651 14.17 -7.32 -9.61
N ILE A 652 13.41 -7.40 -10.72
CA ILE A 652 13.88 -8.05 -11.95
C ILE A 652 15.03 -7.24 -12.58
N MET A 653 14.90 -5.91 -12.62
CA MET A 653 15.98 -5.01 -13.07
C MET A 653 17.25 -5.22 -12.24
N PHE A 654 17.13 -5.25 -10.90
CA PHE A 654 18.27 -5.53 -10.02
C PHE A 654 18.94 -6.87 -10.38
N ASN A 655 18.16 -7.95 -10.51
CA ASN A 655 18.70 -9.27 -10.85
C ASN A 655 19.43 -9.26 -12.22
N MET A 656 18.84 -8.61 -13.23
CA MET A 656 19.41 -8.46 -14.56
C MET A 656 20.73 -7.67 -14.55
N LEU A 657 20.81 -6.57 -13.78
CA LEU A 657 22.04 -5.79 -13.61
C LEU A 657 23.13 -6.61 -12.92
N ARG A 658 22.76 -7.39 -11.90
CA ARG A 658 23.68 -8.33 -11.24
C ARG A 658 24.20 -9.40 -12.20
N ASP A 659 23.34 -9.96 -13.05
CA ASP A 659 23.74 -10.94 -14.08
C ASP A 659 24.66 -10.32 -15.14
N ALA A 660 24.51 -9.02 -15.43
CA ALA A 660 25.40 -8.26 -16.30
C ALA A 660 26.73 -7.82 -15.61
N GLY A 661 26.90 -8.15 -14.33
CA GLY A 661 28.11 -7.87 -13.55
C GLY A 661 28.20 -6.46 -12.95
N TYR A 662 27.09 -5.72 -12.91
CA TYR A 662 27.00 -4.41 -12.25
C TYR A 662 26.66 -4.55 -10.78
N TYR A 663 27.33 -3.76 -9.92
CA TYR A 663 27.02 -3.60 -8.50
C TYR A 663 26.09 -2.41 -8.34
N VAL A 664 24.92 -2.66 -7.75
CA VAL A 664 23.84 -1.68 -7.64
C VAL A 664 23.61 -1.39 -6.17
N GLU A 665 23.64 -0.10 -5.83
CA GLU A 665 23.54 0.37 -4.45
C GLU A 665 22.45 1.42 -4.33
N THR A 666 21.80 1.45 -3.17
CA THR A 666 20.67 2.33 -2.90
C THR A 666 21.15 3.60 -2.18
N LEU A 667 20.89 4.77 -2.77
CA LEU A 667 21.15 6.07 -2.16
C LEU A 667 19.90 6.55 -1.41
N GLY A 668 19.94 6.46 -0.08
CA GLY A 668 18.86 6.93 0.81
C GLY A 668 19.05 8.34 1.37
N SER A 669 19.91 9.15 0.75
CA SER A 669 20.30 10.48 1.22
C SER A 669 20.47 11.47 0.06
N PRO A 670 20.48 12.80 0.30
CA PRO A 670 20.72 13.80 -0.75
C PRO A 670 22.03 13.57 -1.54
N PHE A 671 22.10 14.07 -2.78
CA PHE A 671 23.27 13.93 -3.66
C PHE A 671 24.55 14.57 -3.09
N THR A 672 24.40 15.54 -2.19
CA THR A 672 25.52 16.15 -1.47
C THR A 672 26.25 15.18 -0.54
N CYS A 673 25.72 13.98 -0.30
CA CYS A 673 26.23 13.02 0.67
C CYS A 673 27.03 11.85 0.11
N PHE A 674 27.18 11.73 -1.21
CA PHE A 674 28.00 10.68 -1.80
C PHE A 674 29.17 11.26 -2.62
N ASP A 675 30.21 10.43 -2.75
CA ASP A 675 31.39 10.73 -3.56
C ASP A 675 31.22 10.16 -4.98
N ALA A 676 31.10 11.04 -5.97
CA ALA A 676 30.92 10.67 -7.37
C ALA A 676 32.13 9.98 -8.01
N HIS A 677 33.33 10.08 -7.41
CA HIS A 677 34.51 9.35 -7.88
C HIS A 677 34.40 7.84 -7.65
N GLN A 678 33.52 7.40 -6.74
CA GLN A 678 33.33 5.99 -6.43
C GLN A 678 32.42 5.27 -7.43
N TYR A 679 31.52 6.00 -8.11
CA TYR A 679 30.48 5.41 -8.96
C TYR A 679 30.68 5.75 -10.43
N GLY A 680 30.32 4.81 -11.30
CA GLY A 680 30.36 5.00 -12.75
C GLY A 680 29.11 5.73 -13.25
N THR A 681 27.95 5.36 -12.72
CA THR A 681 26.65 5.94 -13.12
C THR A 681 25.73 6.15 -11.92
N LEU A 682 25.11 7.33 -11.85
CA LEU A 682 23.90 7.60 -11.06
C LEU A 682 22.68 7.28 -11.93
N LEU A 683 21.82 6.41 -11.43
CA LEU A 683 20.62 5.92 -12.10
C LEU A 683 19.38 6.52 -11.41
N LEU A 684 18.64 7.32 -12.18
CA LEU A 684 17.40 7.98 -11.77
C LEU A 684 16.25 7.31 -12.52
N VAL A 685 15.32 6.70 -11.80
CA VAL A 685 14.17 5.99 -12.40
C VAL A 685 12.95 6.35 -11.58
N ASP A 686 11.92 6.85 -12.26
CA ASP A 686 10.62 7.16 -11.66
C ASP A 686 10.70 8.01 -10.38
N LEU A 687 11.36 9.18 -10.50
CA LEU A 687 11.55 10.07 -9.36
C LEU A 687 10.43 11.10 -9.25
N GLU A 688 9.89 11.23 -8.06
CA GLU A 688 8.64 11.94 -7.80
C GLU A 688 8.83 13.17 -6.91
N ASP A 689 9.95 13.28 -6.19
CA ASP A 689 10.23 14.38 -5.25
C ASP A 689 10.98 15.56 -5.91
N GLU A 690 11.15 16.64 -5.15
CA GLU A 690 11.92 17.85 -5.49
C GLU A 690 13.40 17.70 -5.11
N TYR A 691 14.27 18.55 -5.66
CA TYR A 691 15.71 18.57 -5.36
C TYR A 691 16.10 19.86 -4.63
N PHE A 692 17.09 19.78 -3.73
CA PHE A 692 17.73 20.97 -3.17
C PHE A 692 18.56 21.69 -4.24
N GLN A 693 18.69 23.01 -4.13
CA GLN A 693 19.49 23.79 -5.07
C GLN A 693 20.96 23.33 -5.07
N GLU A 694 21.47 22.99 -3.89
CA GLU A 694 22.81 22.47 -3.69
C GLU A 694 23.04 21.10 -4.35
N GLU A 695 21.99 20.28 -4.50
CA GLU A 695 22.08 18.99 -5.19
C GLU A 695 22.21 19.18 -6.70
N ILE A 696 21.49 20.15 -7.27
CA ILE A 696 21.58 20.48 -8.69
C ILE A 696 22.99 20.96 -9.02
N GLU A 697 23.56 21.83 -8.18
CA GLU A 697 24.93 22.32 -8.32
C GLU A 697 25.96 21.19 -8.17
N LYS A 698 25.80 20.34 -7.15
CA LYS A 698 26.68 19.19 -6.90
C LYS A 698 26.65 18.19 -8.06
N LEU A 699 25.47 17.82 -8.55
CA LEU A 699 25.32 16.87 -9.65
C LEU A 699 25.96 17.41 -10.94
N ARG A 700 25.77 18.71 -11.22
CA ARG A 700 26.41 19.39 -12.35
C ARG A 700 27.93 19.23 -12.28
N ASP A 701 28.53 19.56 -11.14
CA ASP A 701 29.98 19.50 -10.97
C ASP A 701 30.50 18.06 -11.02
N ASP A 702 29.78 17.10 -10.44
CA ASP A 702 30.13 15.67 -10.47
C ASP A 702 30.11 15.10 -11.90
N VAL A 703 29.11 15.47 -12.71
CA VAL A 703 29.04 15.04 -14.11
C VAL A 703 30.14 15.70 -14.93
N ILE A 704 30.27 17.04 -14.85
CA ILE A 704 31.18 17.79 -15.73
C ILE A 704 32.65 17.55 -15.35
N SER A 705 32.98 17.52 -14.05
CA SER A 705 34.36 17.50 -13.54
C SER A 705 34.79 16.17 -12.93
N ALA A 706 33.91 15.40 -12.29
CA ALA A 706 34.27 14.08 -11.76
C ALA A 706 33.98 12.93 -12.75
N GLY A 707 33.38 13.25 -13.91
CA GLY A 707 33.08 12.30 -14.97
C GLY A 707 32.03 11.27 -14.59
N LEU A 708 31.10 11.61 -13.69
CA LEU A 708 29.96 10.78 -13.33
C LEU A 708 29.04 10.58 -14.54
N GLY A 709 28.63 9.33 -14.79
CA GLY A 709 27.57 9.03 -15.73
C GLY A 709 26.19 9.29 -15.13
N LEU A 710 25.24 9.79 -15.92
CA LEU A 710 23.86 9.98 -15.50
C LEU A 710 22.93 9.22 -16.45
N ALA A 711 22.12 8.30 -15.92
CA ALA A 711 21.09 7.59 -16.67
C ALA A 711 19.73 7.90 -16.06
N VAL A 712 18.81 8.46 -16.86
CA VAL A 712 17.50 8.92 -16.41
C VAL A 712 16.41 8.18 -17.18
N PHE A 713 15.52 7.52 -16.45
CA PHE A 713 14.26 6.97 -16.93
C PHE A 713 13.14 7.77 -16.28
N ALA A 714 12.52 8.64 -17.08
CA ALA A 714 11.43 9.49 -16.64
C ALA A 714 10.07 8.81 -16.89
N GLU A 715 8.99 9.54 -16.62
CA GLU A 715 7.63 9.07 -16.86
C GLU A 715 6.73 10.20 -17.39
N TRP A 716 5.45 9.90 -17.67
CA TRP A 716 4.51 10.95 -18.03
C TRP A 716 4.35 12.00 -16.91
N TYR A 717 4.09 13.22 -17.36
CA TYR A 717 3.57 14.29 -16.54
C TYR A 717 2.63 15.16 -17.36
N ASN A 718 1.36 15.23 -16.97
CA ASN A 718 0.38 16.08 -17.64
C ASN A 718 -0.69 16.56 -16.66
N VAL A 719 -0.76 17.87 -16.43
CA VAL A 719 -1.63 18.48 -15.41
C VAL A 719 -3.11 18.21 -15.69
N ASP A 720 -3.54 18.33 -16.94
CA ASP A 720 -4.95 18.10 -17.30
C ASP A 720 -5.36 16.64 -17.07
N THR A 721 -4.47 15.70 -17.38
CA THR A 721 -4.70 14.27 -17.14
C THR A 721 -4.75 13.96 -15.65
N MET A 722 -3.80 14.46 -14.86
CA MET A 722 -3.82 14.31 -13.40
C MET A 722 -5.12 14.83 -12.77
N VAL A 723 -5.58 16.03 -13.17
CA VAL A 723 -6.83 16.61 -12.66
C VAL A 723 -8.05 15.75 -13.02
N LYS A 724 -8.04 15.12 -14.21
CA LYS A 724 -9.08 14.17 -14.64
C LYS A 724 -9.04 12.82 -13.91
N MET A 725 -7.87 12.40 -13.42
CA MET A 725 -7.66 11.14 -12.66
C MET A 725 -8.05 11.22 -11.18
N ARG A 726 -8.60 12.35 -10.74
CA ARG A 726 -9.14 12.47 -9.38
C ARG A 726 -10.25 11.46 -9.14
N PHE A 727 -10.20 10.77 -8.01
CA PHE A 727 -11.25 9.84 -7.60
C PHE A 727 -11.74 10.18 -6.19
N PHE A 728 -12.98 9.79 -5.91
CA PHE A 728 -13.52 9.90 -4.57
C PHE A 728 -13.26 8.57 -3.86
N ASP A 729 -12.45 8.61 -2.81
CA ASP A 729 -12.22 7.43 -1.98
C ASP A 729 -13.42 7.27 -1.04
N ASP A 730 -14.14 6.17 -1.20
CA ASP A 730 -15.26 5.81 -0.32
C ASP A 730 -14.78 5.62 1.14
N ASN A 731 -13.52 5.20 1.33
CA ASN A 731 -12.96 4.88 2.64
C ASN A 731 -12.64 6.15 3.43
N THR A 732 -11.83 7.05 2.86
CA THR A 732 -11.50 8.34 3.52
C THR A 732 -12.58 9.40 3.35
N ARG A 733 -13.58 9.15 2.49
CA ARG A 733 -14.64 10.09 2.09
C ARG A 733 -14.08 11.43 1.59
N SER A 734 -12.92 11.39 0.95
CA SER A 734 -12.26 12.56 0.38
C SER A 734 -12.01 12.37 -1.11
N TRP A 735 -11.98 13.48 -1.83
CA TRP A 735 -11.42 13.49 -3.18
C TRP A 735 -9.91 13.36 -3.08
N TRP A 736 -9.37 12.34 -3.74
CA TRP A 736 -7.94 12.18 -3.94
C TRP A 736 -7.59 12.69 -5.33
N THR A 737 -6.57 13.53 -5.39
CA THR A 737 -6.00 14.05 -6.63
C THR A 737 -4.53 13.64 -6.67
N PRO A 738 -3.99 13.23 -7.82
CA PRO A 738 -2.57 12.94 -7.96
C PRO A 738 -1.71 14.08 -7.41
N VAL A 739 -0.63 13.76 -6.71
CA VAL A 739 0.33 14.76 -6.22
C VAL A 739 1.26 15.21 -7.34
N THR A 740 1.71 14.26 -8.15
CA THR A 740 2.50 14.44 -9.38
C THR A 740 2.01 13.46 -10.47
N GLY A 741 2.66 13.44 -11.64
CA GLY A 741 2.47 12.42 -12.69
C GLY A 741 3.06 11.07 -12.29
N GLY A 742 3.47 10.23 -13.23
CA GLY A 742 4.31 9.07 -12.89
C GLY A 742 5.62 9.55 -12.26
N ALA A 743 6.30 10.50 -12.92
CA ALA A 743 7.44 11.22 -12.36
C ALA A 743 7.14 12.72 -12.14
N ASN A 744 7.94 13.38 -11.30
CA ASN A 744 7.94 14.84 -11.16
C ASN A 744 8.83 15.50 -12.22
N ILE A 745 8.33 15.53 -13.46
CA ILE A 745 9.04 16.08 -14.62
C ILE A 745 9.48 17.55 -14.43
N PRO A 746 8.69 18.47 -13.84
CA PRO A 746 9.18 19.81 -13.56
C PRO A 746 10.43 19.83 -12.66
N ALA A 747 10.48 19.02 -11.61
CA ALA A 747 11.65 18.91 -10.74
C ALA A 747 12.85 18.28 -11.48
N LEU A 748 12.60 17.24 -12.28
CA LEU A 748 13.62 16.60 -13.11
C LEU A 748 14.19 17.56 -14.17
N ASN A 749 13.36 18.44 -14.73
CA ASN A 749 13.77 19.47 -15.66
C ASN A 749 14.67 20.52 -14.98
N ASP A 750 14.37 20.92 -13.74
CA ASP A 750 15.25 21.81 -12.97
C ASP A 750 16.61 21.17 -12.70
N LEU A 751 16.64 19.87 -12.39
CA LEU A 751 17.87 19.09 -12.22
C LEU A 751 18.71 19.01 -13.50
N LEU A 752 18.06 18.83 -14.66
CA LEU A 752 18.72 18.64 -15.95
C LEU A 752 19.00 19.94 -16.72
N ALA A 753 18.43 21.06 -16.28
CA ALA A 753 18.60 22.38 -16.89
C ALA A 753 20.07 22.80 -17.11
N PRO A 754 21.03 22.54 -16.18
CA PRO A 754 22.43 22.87 -16.38
C PRO A 754 23.09 22.19 -17.59
N PHE A 755 22.50 21.08 -18.07
CA PHE A 755 22.99 20.33 -19.23
C PHE A 755 22.22 20.65 -20.52
N GLY A 756 21.24 21.56 -20.46
CA GLY A 756 20.40 21.92 -21.60
C GLY A 756 19.46 20.79 -22.03
N ILE A 757 18.99 19.97 -21.08
CA ILE A 757 18.05 18.87 -21.31
C ILE A 757 16.73 19.16 -20.59
N ALA A 758 15.60 18.88 -21.24
CA ALA A 758 14.28 18.97 -20.61
C ALA A 758 13.28 18.04 -21.32
N PHE A 759 12.36 17.49 -20.53
CA PHE A 759 11.20 16.71 -20.97
C PHE A 759 9.94 17.59 -21.09
N GLY A 760 9.03 17.17 -21.96
CA GLY A 760 7.75 17.82 -22.21
C GLY A 760 6.62 17.29 -21.33
N ASP A 761 5.38 17.56 -21.75
CA ASP A 761 4.15 17.19 -21.05
C ASP A 761 3.23 16.26 -21.87
N LYS A 762 3.73 15.74 -22.99
CA LYS A 762 3.01 14.77 -23.83
C LYS A 762 2.93 13.42 -23.14
N ILE A 763 1.90 12.65 -23.49
CA ILE A 763 1.73 11.27 -23.03
C ILE A 763 1.76 10.37 -24.26
N LEU A 764 2.94 9.84 -24.56
CA LEU A 764 3.18 9.07 -25.78
C LEU A 764 2.89 7.59 -25.56
N ASN A 765 2.32 6.98 -26.59
CA ASN A 765 1.98 5.56 -26.61
C ASN A 765 2.36 4.94 -27.95
N GLY A 766 3.04 3.79 -27.93
CA GLY A 766 3.21 2.95 -29.10
C GLY A 766 4.44 2.05 -29.04
N ASP A 767 4.57 1.19 -30.04
CA ASP A 767 5.70 0.27 -30.15
C ASP A 767 6.80 0.89 -31.03
N PHE A 768 8.05 0.71 -30.63
CA PHE A 768 9.22 1.06 -31.41
C PHE A 768 10.23 -0.09 -31.43
N SER A 769 11.19 -0.03 -32.33
CA SER A 769 12.24 -1.03 -32.41
C SER A 769 13.58 -0.40 -32.75
N ILE A 770 14.62 -0.82 -32.04
CA ILE A 770 16.01 -0.49 -32.32
C ILE A 770 16.71 -1.83 -32.51
N ASP A 771 17.33 -2.05 -33.66
CA ASP A 771 18.06 -3.30 -33.99
C ASP A 771 17.23 -4.60 -33.97
N GLY A 772 15.92 -4.52 -34.24
CA GLY A 772 15.04 -5.69 -34.16
C GLY A 772 14.61 -6.08 -32.74
N GLU A 773 15.18 -5.45 -31.71
CA GLU A 773 14.63 -5.47 -30.36
C GLU A 773 13.40 -4.56 -30.31
N GLN A 774 12.24 -5.16 -30.03
CA GLN A 774 10.98 -4.44 -29.93
C GLN A 774 10.76 -3.99 -28.50
N SER A 775 10.29 -2.76 -28.31
CA SER A 775 9.93 -2.23 -27.01
C SER A 775 8.66 -1.38 -27.15
N ARG A 776 7.84 -1.38 -26.11
CA ARG A 776 6.62 -0.58 -26.03
C ARG A 776 6.90 0.65 -25.18
N TYR A 777 6.60 1.81 -25.74
CA TYR A 777 6.47 3.07 -25.03
C TYR A 777 5.06 3.15 -24.47
N ALA A 778 4.90 2.99 -23.17
CA ALA A 778 3.61 2.78 -22.53
C ALA A 778 2.91 4.10 -22.24
N SER A 779 3.54 4.99 -21.50
CA SER A 779 2.97 6.31 -21.19
C SER A 779 4.07 7.30 -20.92
N GLY A 780 5.21 7.22 -21.62
CA GLY A 780 6.31 8.14 -21.36
C GLY A 780 6.09 9.55 -21.91
N THR A 781 6.98 10.46 -21.53
CA THR A 781 7.03 11.86 -22.01
C THR A 781 8.00 12.03 -23.20
N ASP A 782 7.93 13.15 -23.92
CA ASP A 782 8.87 13.52 -24.99
C ASP A 782 10.05 14.37 -24.50
N ILE A 783 11.14 14.41 -25.27
CA ILE A 783 12.31 15.26 -25.00
C ILE A 783 12.18 16.57 -25.80
N VAL A 784 11.98 17.68 -25.11
CA VAL A 784 11.70 18.98 -25.74
C VAL A 784 12.91 19.92 -25.79
N ARG A 785 13.95 19.64 -25.00
CA ARG A 785 15.22 20.36 -25.04
C ARG A 785 16.37 19.37 -25.03
N PHE A 786 17.29 19.53 -25.96
CA PHE A 786 18.48 18.69 -26.03
C PHE A 786 19.65 19.45 -26.69
N PRO A 787 20.88 19.35 -26.14
CA PRO A 787 22.01 20.14 -26.60
C PRO A 787 22.50 19.72 -27.99
N ARG A 788 23.15 20.66 -28.68
CA ARG A 788 23.82 20.41 -29.97
C ARG A 788 24.90 19.34 -29.81
N GLY A 789 25.03 18.47 -30.80
CA GLY A 789 26.05 17.42 -30.85
C GLY A 789 25.69 16.16 -30.07
N GLY A 790 24.57 16.17 -29.33
CA GLY A 790 23.97 14.97 -28.76
C GLY A 790 23.27 14.11 -29.82
N TYR A 791 22.95 12.87 -29.47
CA TYR A 791 22.25 11.91 -30.30
C TYR A 791 20.83 11.75 -29.76
N LEU A 792 19.82 11.99 -30.61
CA LEU A 792 18.42 12.00 -30.22
C LEU A 792 17.61 11.10 -31.15
N HIS A 793 16.97 10.08 -30.57
CA HIS A 793 16.15 9.11 -31.29
C HIS A 793 14.68 9.47 -31.20
N SER A 794 14.02 9.50 -32.36
CA SER A 794 12.61 9.84 -32.50
C SER A 794 11.85 8.72 -33.21
N PHE A 795 10.63 8.45 -32.76
CA PHE A 795 9.77 7.42 -33.33
C PHE A 795 8.31 7.89 -33.45
N PRO A 796 7.52 7.31 -34.36
CA PRO A 796 6.13 7.71 -34.59
C PRO A 796 5.21 7.17 -33.49
N PHE A 797 4.80 8.03 -32.55
CA PHE A 797 3.92 7.68 -31.43
C PHE A 797 2.55 8.37 -31.51
N LEU A 798 1.60 7.82 -30.76
CA LEU A 798 0.30 8.45 -30.50
C LEU A 798 0.41 9.32 -29.26
N ASP A 799 0.00 10.59 -29.36
CA ASP A 799 -0.11 11.49 -28.21
C ASP A 799 -1.52 11.40 -27.63
N SER A 800 -1.61 11.02 -26.36
CA SER A 800 -2.86 10.84 -25.62
C SER A 800 -3.17 11.96 -24.62
N SER A 801 -2.34 13.00 -24.54
CA SER A 801 -2.46 14.15 -23.63
C SER A 801 -3.85 14.81 -23.66
N GLU A 802 -4.42 15.03 -24.85
CA GLU A 802 -5.74 15.67 -25.00
C GLU A 802 -6.92 14.75 -24.66
N SER A 803 -6.75 13.44 -24.82
CA SER A 803 -7.86 12.47 -24.75
C SER A 803 -8.34 12.20 -23.32
N GLY A 804 -7.48 12.45 -22.31
CA GLY A 804 -7.74 12.13 -20.91
C GLY A 804 -7.94 10.63 -20.66
N ALA A 805 -7.63 10.17 -19.46
CA ALA A 805 -7.71 8.76 -19.05
C ALA A 805 -9.12 8.10 -19.15
N THR A 806 -10.15 8.80 -19.66
CA THR A 806 -11.57 8.41 -19.56
C THR A 806 -12.30 8.11 -20.88
N GLN A 807 -11.62 8.07 -22.04
CA GLN A 807 -12.30 7.64 -23.28
C GLN A 807 -11.90 6.23 -23.71
N ASN A 808 -12.94 5.49 -24.14
CA ASN A 808 -12.82 4.19 -24.79
C ASN A 808 -11.86 4.31 -25.96
N VAL A 809 -10.80 3.50 -26.00
CA VAL A 809 -10.10 3.17 -27.24
C VAL A 809 -11.02 2.23 -28.05
N LEU A 810 -12.17 2.75 -28.46
CA LEU A 810 -12.64 2.46 -29.80
C LEU A 810 -11.63 3.19 -30.67
N LEU A 811 -10.76 2.43 -31.33
CA LEU A 811 -9.87 2.86 -32.40
C LEU A 811 -10.64 3.79 -33.36
N THR A 812 -10.73 5.07 -33.04
CA THR A 812 -11.20 6.09 -33.95
C THR A 812 -10.01 6.39 -34.83
N SER A 813 -10.09 5.84 -36.04
CA SER A 813 -9.21 5.94 -37.19
C SER A 813 -8.95 7.39 -37.65
N GLY A 814 -8.41 8.23 -36.76
CA GLY A 814 -8.18 9.67 -37.00
C GLY A 814 -7.07 10.33 -36.17
N MET A 815 -6.39 9.64 -35.25
CA MET A 815 -5.21 10.18 -34.57
C MET A 815 -3.96 9.91 -35.42
N THR A 816 -3.26 10.96 -35.83
CA THR A 816 -2.02 10.87 -36.61
C THR A 816 -0.85 10.61 -35.68
N LYS A 817 -0.05 9.57 -35.95
CA LYS A 817 1.22 9.35 -35.27
C LYS A 817 2.20 10.47 -35.66
N ALA A 818 2.93 11.00 -34.68
CA ALA A 818 3.96 12.02 -34.91
C ALA A 818 5.31 11.52 -34.40
N ASP A 819 6.38 11.82 -35.14
CA ASP A 819 7.73 11.51 -34.72
C ASP A 819 8.07 12.34 -33.48
N SER A 820 8.24 11.65 -32.34
CA SER A 820 8.51 12.27 -31.06
C SER A 820 9.85 11.77 -30.51
N PRO A 821 10.73 12.67 -30.06
CA PRO A 821 12.01 12.31 -29.46
C PRO A 821 11.83 11.70 -28.07
N ILE A 822 12.39 10.52 -27.82
CA ILE A 822 12.19 9.77 -26.56
C ILE A 822 13.49 9.29 -25.90
N LEU A 823 14.60 9.23 -26.64
CA LEU A 823 15.90 8.78 -26.13
C LEU A 823 17.00 9.75 -26.55
N GLY A 824 17.73 10.29 -25.59
CA GLY A 824 18.83 11.23 -25.79
C GLY A 824 20.14 10.75 -25.16
N LEU A 825 21.25 10.87 -25.88
CA LEU A 825 22.60 10.54 -25.40
C LEU A 825 23.55 11.72 -25.68
N VAL A 826 24.29 12.18 -24.67
CA VAL A 826 25.22 13.30 -24.81
C VAL A 826 26.42 13.19 -23.87
N GLU A 827 27.56 13.75 -24.29
CA GLU A 827 28.73 13.95 -23.44
C GLU A 827 28.67 15.34 -22.78
N ALA A 828 28.90 15.40 -21.48
CA ALA A 828 28.82 16.63 -20.69
C ALA A 828 30.09 16.78 -19.84
N GLY A 829 31.07 17.54 -20.35
CA GLY A 829 32.39 17.62 -19.73
C GLY A 829 33.12 16.27 -19.79
N GLU A 830 33.58 15.77 -18.65
CA GLU A 830 34.16 14.42 -18.53
C GLU A 830 33.09 13.32 -18.38
N GLY A 831 31.85 13.71 -18.06
CA GLY A 831 30.71 12.84 -17.82
C GLY A 831 29.87 12.59 -19.06
N ARG A 832 28.86 11.74 -18.91
CA ARG A 832 27.99 11.24 -19.98
C ARG A 832 26.57 11.12 -19.47
N ILE A 833 25.61 11.61 -20.25
CA ILE A 833 24.20 11.65 -19.86
C ILE A 833 23.38 10.86 -20.88
N ALA A 834 22.53 9.98 -20.39
CA ALA A 834 21.50 9.28 -21.14
C ALA A 834 20.14 9.56 -20.50
N VAL A 835 19.17 9.97 -21.31
CA VAL A 835 17.80 10.26 -20.87
C VAL A 835 16.81 9.49 -21.73
N TYR A 836 15.82 8.86 -21.09
CA TYR A 836 14.76 8.09 -21.71
C TYR A 836 13.44 8.42 -20.99
N GLY A 837 12.36 8.65 -21.74
CA GLY A 837 11.14 9.24 -21.19
C GLY A 837 10.09 8.28 -20.61
N ASP A 838 10.38 6.98 -20.51
CA ASP A 838 9.46 5.94 -20.01
C ASP A 838 10.22 4.98 -19.07
N SER A 839 9.66 4.65 -17.91
CA SER A 839 10.29 3.81 -16.89
C SER A 839 9.54 2.50 -16.65
N ASN A 840 8.26 2.40 -17.04
CA ASN A 840 7.40 1.22 -16.91
C ASN A 840 8.03 -0.06 -17.50
N CYS A 841 8.94 0.06 -18.47
CA CYS A 841 9.66 -1.07 -19.04
C CYS A 841 10.75 -1.67 -18.11
N LEU A 842 11.00 -1.03 -16.96
CA LEU A 842 11.86 -1.50 -15.87
C LEU A 842 11.05 -2.00 -14.66
N ASP A 843 9.84 -1.48 -14.46
CA ASP A 843 8.90 -1.93 -13.42
C ASP A 843 8.30 -3.30 -13.76
N SER A 844 8.56 -4.30 -12.92
CA SER A 844 8.05 -5.67 -13.10
C SER A 844 6.57 -5.87 -12.74
N SER A 845 5.90 -4.87 -12.17
CA SER A 845 4.52 -4.94 -11.70
C SER A 845 3.51 -4.97 -12.84
N HIS A 846 3.71 -4.09 -13.83
CA HIS A 846 2.81 -3.92 -14.97
C HIS A 846 3.55 -3.94 -16.32
N MET A 847 4.76 -4.51 -16.33
CA MET A 847 5.60 -4.61 -17.52
C MET A 847 4.88 -5.32 -18.67
N VAL A 848 4.75 -4.65 -19.81
CA VAL A 848 4.29 -5.28 -21.06
C VAL A 848 5.48 -5.85 -21.84
N THR A 849 6.52 -5.04 -22.01
CA THR A 849 7.78 -5.41 -22.66
C THR A 849 8.94 -4.87 -21.84
N ASN A 850 9.96 -5.68 -21.59
CA ASN A 850 11.13 -5.22 -20.85
C ASN A 850 12.09 -4.42 -21.74
N CYS A 851 12.76 -3.43 -21.16
CA CYS A 851 13.80 -2.63 -21.83
C CYS A 851 15.18 -2.78 -21.16
N TYR A 852 15.43 -3.93 -20.51
CA TYR A 852 16.71 -4.17 -19.82
C TYR A 852 17.91 -4.14 -20.78
N TRP A 853 17.71 -4.50 -22.05
CA TRP A 853 18.73 -4.37 -23.09
C TRP A 853 19.13 -2.90 -23.29
N LEU A 854 18.15 -1.98 -23.29
CA LEU A 854 18.38 -0.55 -23.44
C LEU A 854 19.12 -0.02 -22.22
N LEU A 855 18.62 -0.31 -21.01
CA LEU A 855 19.29 0.06 -19.77
C LEU A 855 20.76 -0.38 -19.75
N LYS A 856 21.05 -1.62 -20.15
CA LYS A 856 22.42 -2.11 -20.25
C LYS A 856 23.27 -1.26 -21.21
N LYS A 857 22.75 -0.91 -22.39
CA LYS A 857 23.45 -0.05 -23.36
C LYS A 857 23.67 1.36 -22.83
N LEU A 858 22.70 1.93 -22.13
CA LEU A 858 22.83 3.24 -21.48
C LEU A 858 23.90 3.20 -20.38
N LEU A 859 23.95 2.13 -19.58
CA LEU A 859 25.01 1.94 -18.59
C LEU A 859 26.38 1.76 -19.23
N GLU A 860 26.51 0.97 -20.30
CA GLU A 860 27.77 0.79 -21.05
C GLU A 860 28.31 2.14 -21.58
N PHE A 861 27.43 3.01 -22.07
CA PHE A 861 27.79 4.36 -22.47
C PHE A 861 28.17 5.25 -21.27
N THR A 862 27.25 5.43 -20.31
CA THR A 862 27.42 6.37 -19.20
C THR A 862 28.64 6.02 -18.32
N SER A 863 28.82 4.74 -18.00
CA SER A 863 29.90 4.27 -17.12
C SER A 863 31.22 3.95 -17.84
N GLY A 864 31.15 3.44 -19.08
CA GLY A 864 32.30 2.86 -19.79
C GLY A 864 32.69 3.57 -21.09
N ASN A 865 31.94 4.58 -21.51
CA ASN A 865 32.09 5.25 -22.81
C ASN A 865 32.07 4.28 -24.01
N ILE A 866 31.31 3.18 -23.89
CA ILE A 866 31.11 2.24 -24.99
C ILE A 866 29.96 2.78 -25.84
N ARG A 867 30.27 3.15 -27.09
CA ARG A 867 29.30 3.69 -28.03
C ARG A 867 28.74 2.57 -28.89
N ASP A 868 27.46 2.30 -28.72
CA ASP A 868 26.74 1.37 -29.60
C ASP A 868 26.59 1.98 -31.01
N PRO A 869 26.97 1.28 -32.09
CA PRO A 869 26.94 1.84 -33.44
C PRO A 869 25.57 2.37 -33.89
N LEU A 870 24.47 1.82 -33.36
CA LEU A 870 23.12 2.22 -33.72
C LEU A 870 22.63 3.39 -32.88
N LEU A 871 22.90 3.37 -31.57
CA LEU A 871 22.55 4.48 -30.70
C LEU A 871 23.34 5.77 -31.03
N PHE A 872 24.53 5.61 -31.60
CA PHE A 872 25.43 6.71 -32.00
C PHE A 872 25.52 6.89 -33.53
N ALA A 873 24.51 6.48 -34.29
CA ALA A 873 24.47 6.68 -35.73
C ALA A 873 24.45 8.17 -36.10
N ASP A 874 25.12 8.56 -37.18
CA ASP A 874 25.16 9.96 -37.63
C ASP A 874 23.76 10.51 -37.99
N SER A 875 22.81 9.64 -38.36
CA SER A 875 21.44 10.02 -38.70
C SER A 875 20.63 10.59 -37.52
N VAL A 876 21.03 10.29 -36.29
CA VAL A 876 20.35 10.76 -35.06
C VAL A 876 21.14 11.86 -34.34
N LYS A 877 22.27 12.28 -34.89
CA LYS A 877 23.11 13.33 -34.31
C LYS A 877 22.52 14.71 -34.59
N LEU A 878 22.39 15.53 -33.54
CA LEU A 878 21.85 16.88 -33.66
C LEU A 878 22.90 17.88 -34.14
N ASP A 879 22.74 18.37 -35.38
CA ASP A 879 23.54 19.48 -35.90
C ASP A 879 23.24 20.82 -35.20
N THR A 880 21.98 21.01 -34.80
CA THR A 880 21.49 22.12 -33.98
C THR A 880 20.71 21.58 -32.80
N GLY A 881 20.93 22.14 -31.61
CA GLY A 881 20.18 21.73 -30.42
C GLY A 881 18.69 22.04 -30.57
N ILE A 882 17.86 21.24 -29.91
CA ILE A 882 16.42 21.49 -29.83
C ILE A 882 16.18 22.38 -28.62
N TYR A 883 15.47 23.48 -28.83
CA TYR A 883 15.15 24.44 -27.78
C TYR A 883 13.70 24.86 -27.88
N ILE A 884 12.96 24.56 -26.82
CA ILE A 884 11.62 25.07 -26.55
C ILE A 884 11.71 26.12 -25.42
N ASP A 885 10.90 27.17 -25.49
CA ASP A 885 10.83 28.26 -24.51
C ASP A 885 10.40 27.73 -23.13
N ASP A 886 10.93 28.28 -22.04
CA ASP A 886 10.60 27.87 -20.66
C ASP A 886 9.09 27.97 -20.37
N ASN A 887 8.38 28.89 -21.02
CA ASN A 887 6.92 29.03 -20.87
C ASN A 887 6.11 27.85 -21.43
N GLN A 888 6.75 26.97 -22.23
CA GLN A 888 6.13 25.78 -22.80
C GLN A 888 6.55 24.50 -22.06
N LEU A 889 7.41 24.59 -21.04
CA LEU A 889 7.77 23.44 -20.22
C LEU A 889 6.64 23.10 -19.23
N PRO A 890 6.51 21.82 -18.83
CA PRO A 890 5.55 21.41 -17.82
C PRO A 890 5.76 22.20 -16.52
N SER A 891 4.65 22.68 -15.95
CA SER A 891 4.66 23.44 -14.70
C SER A 891 4.13 22.62 -13.54
N ARG A 892 4.65 22.91 -12.33
CA ARG A 892 4.18 22.31 -11.09
C ARG A 892 2.72 22.68 -10.81
N ARG A 893 1.98 21.75 -10.20
CA ARG A 893 0.61 22.02 -9.76
C ARG A 893 0.57 23.01 -8.60
N THR A 894 -0.28 24.02 -8.72
CA THR A 894 -0.44 25.07 -7.69
C THR A 894 -1.55 24.76 -6.68
N ASP A 895 -2.41 23.78 -6.98
CA ASP A 895 -3.54 23.37 -6.14
C ASP A 895 -3.18 22.30 -5.11
N VAL A 896 -1.98 21.71 -5.19
CA VAL A 896 -1.49 20.68 -4.27
C VAL A 896 -0.41 21.25 -3.36
N ASN A 897 -0.55 21.04 -2.04
CA ASN A 897 0.50 21.40 -1.09
C ASN A 897 1.59 20.32 -1.05
N PHE A 898 2.51 20.35 -2.00
CA PHE A 898 3.56 19.34 -2.15
C PHE A 898 4.45 19.16 -0.91
N SER A 899 4.57 20.20 -0.07
CA SER A 899 5.38 20.16 1.16
C SER A 899 4.89 19.17 2.24
N SER A 900 3.68 18.62 2.12
CA SER A 900 3.23 17.54 3.00
C SER A 900 3.81 16.17 2.62
N TYR A 901 4.32 16.02 1.40
CA TYR A 901 4.79 14.75 0.85
C TYR A 901 6.32 14.70 0.70
N SER A 902 6.90 15.83 0.32
CA SER A 902 8.32 15.96 -0.01
C SER A 902 9.28 15.77 1.18
N ALA A 903 10.40 15.10 0.94
CA ALA A 903 11.59 15.03 1.79
C ALA A 903 12.46 16.29 1.73
N VAL A 904 12.22 17.16 0.75
CA VAL A 904 13.08 18.30 0.41
C VAL A 904 12.40 19.64 0.72
N VAL A 905 11.15 19.83 0.27
CA VAL A 905 10.46 21.12 0.36
C VAL A 905 10.24 21.57 1.80
N LYS A 906 10.67 22.80 2.13
CA LYS A 906 10.58 23.41 3.48
C LYS A 906 11.32 22.60 4.57
N LYS A 907 12.27 21.77 4.19
CA LYS A 907 13.19 21.08 5.09
C LYS A 907 14.59 21.62 4.89
N ASP A 908 15.42 21.48 5.91
CA ASP A 908 16.82 21.89 5.82
C ASP A 908 17.62 20.77 5.14
N LEU A 909 18.54 21.14 4.24
CA LEU A 909 19.52 20.21 3.71
C LEU A 909 20.42 19.73 4.86
N ILE A 910 20.36 18.44 5.15
CA ILE A 910 21.19 17.83 6.18
C ILE A 910 22.07 16.79 5.50
N CYS A 911 23.34 17.15 5.31
CA CYS A 911 24.37 16.19 4.97
C CYS A 911 25.43 16.16 6.07
N LYS A 912 25.41 15.11 6.89
CA LYS A 912 26.45 14.88 7.90
C LYS A 912 27.58 14.06 7.28
N SER A 913 28.80 14.15 7.82
CA SER A 913 29.94 13.34 7.38
C SER A 913 29.71 11.81 7.45
N ASP A 914 28.67 11.40 8.20
CA ASP A 914 28.25 10.00 8.39
C ASP A 914 26.82 9.74 7.90
N SER A 915 26.27 10.61 7.04
CA SER A 915 24.90 10.51 6.49
C SER A 915 24.63 9.23 5.71
N ARG A 916 25.68 8.51 5.29
CA ARG A 916 25.60 7.14 4.75
C ARG A 916 24.85 6.17 5.68
N PHE A 917 24.83 6.44 6.98
CA PHE A 917 24.17 5.61 8.01
C PHE A 917 22.93 6.28 8.61
N GLU A 918 22.56 7.48 8.16
CA GLU A 918 21.41 8.21 8.72
C GLU A 918 20.09 7.65 8.22
N VAL A 919 19.49 6.78 9.03
CA VAL A 919 18.10 6.34 8.88
C VAL A 919 17.17 7.33 9.56
N TRP A 920 16.35 8.02 8.76
CA TRP A 920 15.36 8.97 9.26
C TRP A 920 14.08 8.29 9.75
N GLY A 921 14.10 7.64 10.90
CA GLY A 921 12.87 7.19 11.58
C GLY A 921 12.64 5.69 11.48
N THR A 922 12.06 5.16 12.53
CA THR A 922 12.22 3.76 12.89
C THR A 922 10.84 3.22 13.19
N LYS A 923 10.39 2.17 12.49
CA LYS A 923 9.05 1.57 12.64
C LYS A 923 7.89 2.58 12.52
N GLY A 924 7.99 3.63 11.71
CA GLY A 924 7.02 4.74 11.73
C GLY A 924 6.74 5.26 13.17
N TYR A 925 7.67 5.00 14.09
CA TYR A 925 7.71 5.52 15.45
C TYR A 925 8.22 6.97 15.47
N ASN A 926 8.48 7.55 14.29
CA ASN A 926 8.55 8.99 14.06
C ASN A 926 7.21 9.60 13.64
N LEU A 927 6.06 8.94 13.88
CA LEU A 927 4.93 9.71 14.38
C LEU A 927 5.45 10.40 15.64
N HIS A 928 5.89 11.65 15.46
CA HIS A 928 6.06 12.58 16.57
C HIS A 928 4.86 12.32 17.46
N VAL A 929 5.12 11.81 18.66
CA VAL A 929 4.15 11.87 19.73
C VAL A 929 3.95 13.37 19.95
N ARG A 930 3.08 14.00 19.14
CA ARG A 930 2.50 15.30 19.41
C ARG A 930 1.56 15.04 20.58
N GLY A 931 2.16 14.93 21.75
CA GLY A 931 1.51 14.53 22.97
C GLY A 931 2.51 14.72 24.09
N ARG A 932 2.31 15.79 24.86
CA ARG A 932 3.05 16.07 26.10
C ARG A 932 3.22 14.79 26.91
N ASN A 933 4.44 14.49 27.32
CA ASN A 933 4.80 13.54 28.39
C ASN A 933 3.89 12.29 28.48
N ARG A 934 4.11 11.30 27.61
CA ARG A 934 3.48 9.98 27.76
C ARG A 934 3.91 9.34 29.08
N ARG A 935 2.98 9.24 30.04
CA ARG A 935 3.00 8.19 31.08
C ARG A 935 2.35 6.95 30.47
N LEU A 936 3.10 5.86 30.34
CA LEU A 936 2.52 4.55 30.05
C LEU A 936 1.65 4.15 31.27
N PRO A 937 0.39 3.70 31.09
CA PRO A 937 -0.46 3.33 32.21
C PRO A 937 0.09 2.08 32.92
N GLY A 938 0.37 2.21 34.22
CA GLY A 938 0.58 1.06 35.12
C GLY A 938 2.02 0.63 35.42
N TYR A 939 3.05 1.24 34.84
CA TYR A 939 4.45 0.91 35.14
C TYR A 939 5.22 2.14 35.65
N PRO A 940 5.95 2.06 36.78
CA PRO A 940 6.81 3.14 37.21
C PRO A 940 7.98 3.28 36.23
N VAL A 941 8.14 4.47 35.65
CA VAL A 941 9.36 4.85 34.93
C VAL A 941 10.49 4.90 35.96
N ILE A 942 11.50 4.05 35.79
CA ILE A 942 12.77 4.23 36.50
C ILE A 942 13.44 5.42 35.81
N ASP A 943 13.45 6.56 36.49
CA ASP A 943 14.18 7.76 36.10
C ASP A 943 15.68 7.46 36.18
N LEU A 944 16.26 6.94 35.10
CA LEU A 944 17.71 6.87 34.93
C LEU A 944 18.17 8.31 34.69
N GLY A 945 18.74 8.89 35.76
CA GLY A 945 18.92 10.32 35.93
C GLY A 945 19.59 11.07 34.77
N ARG A 946 19.24 12.35 34.70
CA ARG A 946 19.90 13.40 33.91
C ARG A 946 21.43 13.27 33.92
N GLY A 947 22.01 13.25 32.72
CA GLY A 947 23.33 13.81 32.47
C GLY A 947 24.11 13.03 31.43
N LEU A 948 24.26 13.61 30.23
CA LEU A 948 25.52 13.70 29.48
C LEU A 948 25.29 14.70 28.33
N ASN A 949 25.54 15.98 28.64
CA ASN A 949 25.79 16.99 27.59
C ASN A 949 27.14 16.63 26.95
N PHE A 950 27.14 16.18 25.71
CA PHE A 950 28.35 16.23 24.88
C PHE A 950 28.56 17.68 24.45
N SER A 951 29.45 18.40 25.14
CA SER A 951 30.02 19.63 24.63
C SER A 951 31.11 19.28 23.62
N VAL A 952 30.90 19.60 22.35
CA VAL A 952 32.00 19.74 21.38
C VAL A 952 32.71 21.05 21.70
N ASP A 953 33.91 20.94 22.27
CA ASP A 953 34.84 22.05 22.43
C ASP A 953 35.20 22.63 21.06
N THR A 954 34.81 23.87 20.81
CA THR A 954 35.43 24.71 19.78
C THR A 954 35.92 26.00 20.43
N SER A 955 37.24 26.13 20.42
CA SER A 955 38.01 27.24 20.98
C SER A 955 37.93 28.51 20.13
N SER A 956 37.78 29.65 20.81
CA SER A 956 38.00 31.05 20.35
C SER A 956 36.99 31.56 19.28
N SER A 957 36.49 32.79 19.26
CA SER A 957 36.97 34.09 19.75
C SER A 957 35.82 35.11 19.77
N ARG A 958 35.74 35.89 20.87
CA ARG A 958 35.28 37.29 21.02
C ARG A 958 33.96 37.75 20.37
N ARG A 959 32.93 37.94 21.21
CA ARG A 959 31.95 39.04 21.10
C ARG A 959 32.25 40.12 22.15
N PRO A 960 32.12 41.43 21.86
CA PRO A 960 31.90 42.42 22.89
C PRO A 960 30.41 42.49 23.26
N LYS A 961 30.16 42.47 24.57
CA LYS A 961 28.88 42.68 25.26
C LYS A 961 28.40 44.11 25.07
N PHE A 962 27.09 44.34 25.11
CA PHE A 962 26.52 45.31 26.07
C PHE A 962 25.04 45.02 26.37
N THR A 963 24.69 45.32 27.61
CA THR A 963 23.49 44.96 28.38
C THR A 963 22.41 46.05 28.38
N LYS A 964 21.15 45.61 28.40
CA LYS A 964 19.91 46.22 28.97
C LYS A 964 19.95 47.68 29.48
N LYS A 965 18.92 48.46 29.10
CA LYS A 965 18.06 49.21 30.04
C LYS A 965 16.73 49.67 29.41
N SER A 966 15.71 49.75 30.27
CA SER A 966 14.33 50.21 30.02
C SER A 966 14.08 51.64 30.53
N LYS A 967 12.91 52.19 30.16
CA LYS A 967 12.27 53.49 30.52
C LYS A 967 12.80 54.67 29.71
N GLY A 968 12.01 55.57 29.13
CA GLY A 968 10.59 55.89 29.26
C GLY A 968 10.45 57.43 29.20
N ASP A 969 9.65 57.90 28.24
CA ASP A 969 8.97 59.21 28.14
C ASP A 969 9.79 60.52 27.98
N LEU A 970 9.65 61.19 26.82
CA LEU A 970 8.91 62.46 26.63
C LEU A 970 9.27 63.20 25.32
N LEU A 971 8.30 63.19 24.39
CA LEU A 971 7.63 64.35 23.77
C LEU A 971 8.32 65.22 22.68
N GLY A 972 7.62 65.35 21.54
CA GLY A 972 7.66 66.53 20.63
C GLY A 972 7.89 66.23 19.14
N ASN A 973 6.98 65.72 18.28
CA ASN A 973 5.65 66.18 17.78
C ASN A 973 5.71 66.55 16.28
N SER A 974 4.57 66.38 15.57
CA SER A 974 4.24 66.65 14.15
C SER A 974 4.19 65.39 13.25
N TYR A 975 3.11 64.97 12.58
CA TYR A 975 1.77 65.51 12.31
C TYR A 975 0.86 64.34 11.81
N TRP A 976 -0.37 64.22 12.35
CA TRP A 976 -1.65 63.64 11.80
C TRP A 976 -1.66 62.18 11.26
N SER A 977 -2.36 61.20 11.85
CA SER A 977 -3.78 60.98 12.23
C SER A 977 -4.62 60.20 11.19
N MET A 978 -5.10 59.08 11.71
CA MET A 978 -5.93 57.96 11.26
C MET A 978 -7.40 58.26 10.84
N LEU A 979 -7.94 57.29 10.07
CA LEU A 979 -9.29 56.66 10.09
C LEU A 979 -10.51 57.22 9.31
N TYR A 980 -10.98 56.38 8.38
CA TYR A 980 -12.36 55.86 8.11
C TYR A 980 -13.56 56.73 7.71
N GLY A 981 -14.38 56.12 6.82
CA GLY A 981 -15.82 56.32 6.63
C GLY A 981 -16.16 57.12 5.37
N ASP A 982 -16.56 56.49 4.27
CA ASP A 982 -17.93 56.07 3.91
C ASP A 982 -18.64 57.13 3.05
N GLU A 983 -19.06 56.75 1.83
CA GLU A 983 -20.38 57.17 1.32
C GLU A 983 -20.89 56.25 0.19
N LEU A 984 -22.15 55.85 0.35
CA LEU A 984 -23.03 55.14 -0.58
C LEU A 984 -23.66 56.13 -1.57
N ASP A 985 -24.08 55.65 -2.75
CA ASP A 985 -25.50 55.75 -3.10
C ASP A 985 -25.95 54.78 -4.21
N ALA A 986 -27.23 54.41 -4.15
CA ALA A 986 -27.87 53.25 -4.77
C ALA A 986 -28.62 53.58 -6.12
N PRO A 987 -29.67 52.82 -6.56
CA PRO A 987 -29.57 51.82 -7.63
C PRO A 987 -30.51 52.05 -8.84
N ARG A 988 -30.27 51.39 -9.99
CA ARG A 988 -31.29 51.14 -11.02
C ARG A 988 -31.26 49.72 -11.59
N LEU A 989 -32.46 49.17 -11.69
CA LEU A 989 -32.85 47.81 -12.03
C LEU A 989 -32.74 47.46 -13.53
N VAL A 990 -32.37 46.21 -13.79
CA VAL A 990 -33.02 45.18 -14.65
C VAL A 990 -33.34 45.57 -16.11
N ALA A 991 -32.61 44.96 -17.06
CA ALA A 991 -33.15 44.20 -18.20
C ALA A 991 -32.03 43.72 -19.15
N SER A 992 -31.52 42.49 -18.99
CA SER A 992 -30.81 41.78 -20.09
C SER A 992 -30.52 40.29 -19.86
N HIS A 993 -30.82 39.71 -18.70
CA HIS A 993 -30.43 38.33 -18.36
C HIS A 993 -31.36 37.20 -18.87
N TRP A 994 -32.17 37.44 -19.90
CA TRP A 994 -33.04 36.40 -20.50
C TRP A 994 -32.89 36.22 -22.02
N LEU A 995 -32.00 36.98 -22.67
CA LEU A 995 -31.81 36.89 -24.13
C LEU A 995 -30.84 35.78 -24.57
N VAL A 996 -29.81 35.49 -23.77
CA VAL A 996 -28.77 34.51 -24.12
C VAL A 996 -29.25 33.04 -23.97
N PRO A 997 -29.97 32.64 -22.90
CA PRO A 997 -30.46 31.27 -22.79
C PRO A 997 -31.58 30.94 -23.81
N ALA A 998 -32.39 31.94 -24.18
CA ALA A 998 -33.44 31.80 -25.17
C ALA A 998 -32.89 31.60 -26.59
N ALA A 999 -31.80 32.31 -26.95
CA ALA A 999 -31.13 32.15 -28.25
C ALA A 999 -30.45 30.77 -28.38
N VAL A 1000 -29.89 30.23 -27.30
CA VAL A 1000 -29.27 28.90 -27.27
C VAL A 1000 -30.35 27.79 -27.37
N ALA A 1001 -31.50 27.97 -26.73
CA ALA A 1001 -32.61 27.02 -26.82
C ALA A 1001 -33.21 26.95 -28.24
N VAL A 1002 -33.35 28.10 -28.92
CA VAL A 1002 -33.91 28.16 -30.28
C VAL A 1002 -32.94 27.60 -31.33
N THR A 1003 -31.64 27.84 -31.19
CA THR A 1003 -30.61 27.25 -32.07
C THR A 1003 -30.46 25.74 -31.87
N GLY A 1004 -30.56 25.26 -30.62
CA GLY A 1004 -30.59 23.82 -30.32
C GLY A 1004 -31.82 23.10 -30.91
N LEU A 1005 -33.00 23.73 -30.89
CA LEU A 1005 -34.22 23.14 -31.45
C LEU A 1005 -34.17 23.05 -32.99
N LEU A 1006 -33.58 24.03 -33.66
CA LEU A 1006 -33.41 24.03 -35.11
C LEU A 1006 -32.41 22.97 -35.59
N LEU A 1007 -31.33 22.73 -34.83
CA LEU A 1007 -30.38 21.63 -35.09
C LEU A 1007 -31.02 20.25 -34.91
N LEU A 1008 -31.86 20.07 -33.88
CA LEU A 1008 -32.60 18.83 -33.66
C LEU A 1008 -33.60 18.55 -34.79
N LEU A 1009 -34.29 19.58 -35.29
CA LEU A 1009 -35.21 19.44 -36.43
C LEU A 1009 -34.48 19.15 -37.75
N SER A 1010 -33.27 19.66 -37.94
CA SER A 1010 -32.45 19.36 -39.13
C SER A 1010 -31.95 17.90 -39.12
N ILE A 1011 -31.46 17.42 -37.97
CA ILE A 1011 -31.02 16.03 -37.77
C ILE A 1011 -32.19 15.05 -37.91
N TRP A 1012 -33.38 15.41 -37.41
CA TRP A 1012 -34.59 14.61 -37.54
C TRP A 1012 -35.06 14.52 -39.00
N ARG A 1013 -35.00 15.60 -39.78
CA ARG A 1013 -35.28 15.59 -41.24
C ARG A 1013 -34.26 14.76 -42.03
N ILE A 1014 -32.98 14.76 -41.64
CA ILE A 1014 -31.94 13.92 -42.27
C ILE A 1014 -32.17 12.43 -41.95
N ARG A 1015 -32.58 12.08 -40.72
CA ARG A 1015 -32.95 10.71 -40.34
C ARG A 1015 -34.21 10.19 -41.04
N GLN A 1016 -35.22 11.05 -41.29
CA GLN A 1016 -36.39 10.65 -42.08
C GLN A 1016 -36.07 10.42 -43.57
N ARG A 1017 -35.15 11.21 -44.17
CA ARG A 1017 -34.68 10.97 -45.55
C ARG A 1017 -33.85 9.68 -45.69
N ARG A 1018 -33.09 9.28 -44.66
CA ARG A 1018 -32.37 7.98 -44.66
C ARG A 1018 -33.28 6.76 -44.44
N ARG A 1019 -34.41 6.90 -43.72
CA ARG A 1019 -35.38 5.80 -43.54
C ARG A 1019 -36.30 5.55 -44.75
N ARG A 1020 -36.45 6.50 -45.68
CA ARG A 1020 -37.19 6.31 -46.95
C ARG A 1020 -36.39 5.65 -48.08
N ARG A 1021 -35.08 5.39 -47.90
CA ARG A 1021 -34.22 4.69 -48.89
C ARG A 1021 -33.93 3.21 -48.56
N ARG A 1022 -34.56 2.62 -47.53
CA ARG A 1022 -34.43 1.20 -47.16
C ARG A 1022 -35.74 0.40 -47.20
N ARG A 1023 -36.64 0.76 -48.10
CA ARG A 1023 -37.76 -0.09 -48.54
C ARG A 1023 -37.78 -0.10 -50.07
N GLY A 1024 -37.11 -1.09 -50.65
CA GLY A 1024 -37.07 -1.32 -52.08
C GLY A 1024 -36.20 -2.53 -52.40
N SER A 1025 -36.86 -3.54 -52.97
CA SER A 1025 -36.31 -4.75 -53.59
C SER A 1025 -35.93 -5.94 -52.69
N GLY A 1026 -36.72 -7.00 -52.80
CA GLY A 1026 -36.34 -8.37 -52.49
C GLY A 1026 -36.38 -9.23 -53.76
N SER A 1027 -35.79 -10.44 -53.66
CA SER A 1027 -35.68 -11.56 -54.62
C SER A 1027 -34.21 -11.79 -55.00
N GLY A 1028 -33.59 -12.97 -54.94
CA GLY A 1028 -33.93 -14.35 -54.58
C GLY A 1028 -32.58 -15.12 -54.47
N ARG A 1029 -32.42 -16.13 -53.61
CA ARG A 1029 -32.69 -17.58 -53.79
C ARG A 1029 -31.38 -18.38 -54.06
N LEU A 1030 -31.24 -19.52 -53.36
CA LEU A 1030 -30.34 -20.68 -53.56
C LEU A 1030 -28.86 -20.52 -53.19
N SER A 1031 -28.11 -21.50 -52.65
CA SER A 1031 -28.34 -22.79 -51.95
C SER A 1031 -26.98 -23.48 -51.78
N ASN A 1032 -26.73 -24.13 -50.62
CA ASN A 1032 -25.76 -25.22 -50.36
C ASN A 1032 -24.25 -24.85 -50.54
N LEU A 1033 -23.30 -25.32 -49.75
CA LEU A 1033 -23.16 -26.49 -48.87
C LEU A 1033 -22.08 -26.18 -47.82
#